data_AF-X6MAR3-F1
#
_entry.id   AF-X6MAR3-F1
#
_cell.length_a   1.000
_cell.length_b   1.000
_cell.length_c   1.000
_cell.angle_alpha   90.00
_cell.angle_beta   90.00
_cell.angle_gamma   90.00
#
_symmetry.space_group_name_H-M   'P 1'
#
loop_
_entity.id
_entity.type
_entity.pdbx_description
1 polymer ?
#
loop_
_entity_poly.entity_id
_entity_poly.type
_entity_poly.pdbx_seq_one_letter_code
_entity_poly.pdbx_strand_id
1 'polypeptide(L)'
;DSQPLNDKVNDITTKLLAEGITTLQNLNIWINLFNYDIKKNQNQWLNLLTQSLRKWWFSDCFGEKFTGKCYHRKVIWNWESNANCFHFDNKCWDDESCNELKNHVIESLSRQDGSINGWTWLLLLIIKIPSEHDASYWINANVVLNEDKEEENISPNKESKHDPELLRNQLEYCAACVGWKKFLIECQTIAIIDNLWQFIQETLETLDDIIENDKLTFSLCDFLKKDENEVRIRKLGENVIDLSNLNPVMEKFVYYKTLADNFMIVVRSYLKKPPADLEEFYKFCRNLDHYYLSDFETKFKPKFEKEKLLSEIFQSMADREKSELFHIMWNKKQTNPISTINLVDIFKQADSDWNILISKIKNKTLQYIDLEPYQVTNWKLEVDILFPETKHQEKDTIKSYLQDIENASYFLQTRDHLRLLKNATMIIQNIHKNKILKDNEVWQHFDKASIKEASEWYLKCRHYFGDISNKRDVLELICNNEKKIQDLATNEIFTVQSQFEFTIQRMDDSQNEKFRQLVSPLREINQTMKKIIWDIKFESSCELAKAILTLSEQSNNFGIKLAKCLGMDFKGLFQLVKEGDQLSVVKGLGQFEKAGQTGEWVFSDYETMFGHQLNSIPNFSTKIKSKVDKYEGLTLQFGITSLNYDSIENALDRLKLGLDSEGKKKIEEIVLQYEICKEIYAIRIDYWERGGRDKKEKLD
;
A
#
# COMPACT_ATOMS: atom_id res chain seq x y z
N ASP A 1 -15.00 41.12 63.43
CA ASP A 1 -14.95 39.65 63.22
C ASP A 1 -14.03 39.28 62.08
N SER A 2 -13.44 38.11 62.21
CA SER A 2 -12.08 37.70 61.84
C SER A 2 -11.88 37.40 60.35
N GLN A 3 -11.42 38.40 59.59
CA GLN A 3 -10.70 38.17 58.33
C GLN A 3 -9.19 38.32 58.59
N PRO A 4 -8.34 37.39 58.10
CA PRO A 4 -6.89 37.55 58.12
C PRO A 4 -6.49 38.94 57.61
N LEU A 5 -5.46 39.54 58.20
CA LEU A 5 -4.99 40.88 57.80
C LEU A 5 -4.73 40.97 56.28
N ASN A 6 -4.25 39.87 55.67
CA ASN A 6 -4.08 39.75 54.22
C ASN A 6 -5.39 39.81 53.43
N ASP A 7 -6.48 39.22 53.92
CA ASP A 7 -7.77 39.25 53.22
C ASP A 7 -8.42 40.62 53.32
N LYS A 8 -8.22 41.32 54.44
CA LYS A 8 -8.65 42.72 54.61
C LYS A 8 -7.82 43.67 53.74
N VAL A 9 -6.51 43.47 53.65
CA VAL A 9 -5.65 44.23 52.74
C VAL A 9 -6.06 43.95 51.31
N ASN A 10 -6.26 42.69 50.91
CA ASN A 10 -6.72 42.33 49.56
C ASN A 10 -8.09 42.94 49.22
N ASP A 11 -9.04 42.96 50.16
CA ASP A 11 -10.37 43.53 49.93
C ASP A 11 -10.34 45.06 49.85
N ILE A 12 -9.54 45.73 50.69
CA ILE A 12 -9.33 47.18 50.68
C ILE A 12 -8.56 47.61 49.42
N THR A 13 -7.52 46.87 49.04
CA THR A 13 -6.77 47.10 47.80
C THR A 13 -7.69 46.87 46.62
N THR A 14 -8.45 45.77 46.54
CA THR A 14 -9.42 45.53 45.45
C THR A 14 -10.49 46.61 45.35
N LYS A 15 -10.94 47.19 46.48
CA LYS A 15 -11.88 48.32 46.50
C LYS A 15 -11.24 49.63 46.05
N LEU A 16 -10.03 49.97 46.52
CA LEU A 16 -9.26 51.13 46.05
C LEU A 16 -8.93 51.04 44.54
N LEU A 17 -8.66 49.83 44.07
CA LEU A 17 -8.43 49.50 42.67
C LEU A 17 -9.72 49.55 41.83
N ALA A 18 -10.89 49.30 42.42
CA ALA A 18 -12.18 49.37 41.73
C ALA A 18 -12.77 50.79 41.67
N GLU A 19 -12.57 51.59 42.71
CA GLU A 19 -13.13 52.95 42.82
C GLU A 19 -12.20 54.04 42.25
N GLY A 20 -10.93 53.72 42.01
CA GLY A 20 -9.88 54.72 41.89
C GLY A 20 -9.12 54.80 40.57
N ILE A 21 -9.56 54.29 39.41
CA ILE A 21 -8.65 54.28 38.22
C ILE A 21 -9.22 54.97 36.97
N THR A 22 -9.71 56.20 37.11
CA THR A 22 -10.19 57.04 36.00
C THR A 22 -9.30 58.23 35.68
N THR A 23 -8.20 58.45 36.42
CA THR A 23 -7.32 59.63 36.21
C THR A 23 -5.82 59.30 36.32
N LEU A 24 -4.98 60.07 35.62
CA LEU A 24 -3.51 59.95 35.60
C LEU A 24 -2.88 60.06 37.00
N GLN A 25 -3.49 60.83 37.91
CA GLN A 25 -3.06 60.97 39.31
C GLN A 25 -3.19 59.66 40.09
N ASN A 26 -4.23 58.88 39.80
CA ASN A 26 -4.44 57.62 40.49
C ASN A 26 -3.51 56.52 39.97
N LEU A 27 -3.13 56.54 38.70
CA LEU A 27 -2.04 55.72 38.15
C LEU A 27 -0.72 56.00 38.89
N ASN A 28 -0.46 57.27 39.24
CA ASN A 28 0.72 57.67 39.99
C ASN A 28 0.70 57.16 41.45
N ILE A 29 -0.46 57.17 42.11
CA ILE A 29 -0.65 56.55 43.45
C ILE A 29 -0.46 55.03 43.38
N TRP A 30 -0.92 54.43 42.29
CA TRP A 30 -0.72 53.01 41.96
C TRP A 30 0.75 52.64 41.82
N ILE A 31 1.51 53.42 41.05
CA ILE A 31 2.95 53.26 40.85
C ILE A 31 3.71 53.43 42.18
N ASN A 32 3.27 54.34 43.06
CA ASN A 32 3.86 54.51 44.38
C ASN A 32 3.58 53.33 45.33
N LEU A 33 2.40 52.71 45.25
CA LEU A 33 2.09 51.48 45.98
C LEU A 33 2.94 50.29 45.50
N PHE A 34 3.28 50.26 44.20
CA PHE A 34 4.13 49.24 43.58
C PHE A 34 5.59 49.29 44.04
N ASN A 35 6.11 50.50 44.29
CA ASN A 35 7.50 50.70 44.74
C ASN A 35 7.71 50.49 46.25
N TYR A 36 6.68 50.09 47.00
CA TYR A 36 6.80 49.80 48.43
C TYR A 36 7.20 48.32 48.64
N ASP A 37 8.34 48.07 49.30
CA ASP A 37 9.09 46.80 49.33
C ASP A 37 8.23 45.57 49.76
N ILE A 38 7.84 44.72 48.79
CA ILE A 38 7.10 43.46 49.00
C ILE A 38 8.09 42.28 48.98
N LYS A 39 8.81 42.09 50.09
CA LYS A 39 9.70 40.93 50.26
C LYS A 39 9.02 39.64 50.71
N LYS A 40 7.68 39.63 50.91
CA LYS A 40 7.00 38.48 51.54
C LYS A 40 5.87 37.80 50.75
N ASN A 41 5.39 38.37 49.64
CA ASN A 41 4.22 37.82 48.90
C ASN A 41 4.26 38.07 47.37
N GLN A 42 5.43 38.05 46.74
CA GLN A 42 5.65 38.39 45.31
C GLN A 42 4.63 37.76 44.34
N ASN A 43 4.33 36.47 44.48
CA ASN A 43 3.46 35.76 43.51
C ASN A 43 1.98 36.10 43.64
N GLN A 44 1.45 36.27 44.86
CA GLN A 44 0.05 36.66 45.06
C GLN A 44 -0.17 38.13 44.69
N TRP A 45 0.80 38.98 45.00
CA TRP A 45 0.73 40.39 44.65
C TRP A 45 0.82 40.57 43.13
N LEU A 46 1.76 39.91 42.44
CA LEU A 46 1.84 39.96 40.97
C LEU A 46 0.53 39.51 40.30
N ASN A 47 -0.14 38.49 40.84
CA ASN A 47 -1.40 37.97 40.30
C ASN A 47 -2.58 38.95 40.51
N LEU A 48 -2.69 39.56 41.70
CA LEU A 48 -3.69 40.59 41.99
C LEU A 48 -3.46 41.86 41.16
N LEU A 49 -2.20 42.27 40.97
CA LEU A 49 -1.81 43.39 40.12
C LEU A 49 -2.15 43.12 38.65
N THR A 50 -1.85 41.90 38.17
CA THR A 50 -2.22 41.46 36.81
C THR A 50 -3.73 41.50 36.61
N GLN A 51 -4.51 40.99 37.55
CA GLN A 51 -5.98 41.03 37.48
C GLN A 51 -6.54 42.46 37.56
N SER A 52 -5.90 43.35 38.32
CA SER A 52 -6.30 44.75 38.39
C SER A 52 -5.93 45.55 37.15
N LEU A 53 -4.74 45.34 36.58
CA LEU A 53 -4.36 45.93 35.29
C LEU A 53 -5.31 45.46 34.20
N ARG A 54 -5.66 44.16 34.17
CA ARG A 54 -6.71 43.62 33.29
C ARG A 54 -8.00 44.42 33.45
N LYS A 55 -8.54 44.52 34.66
CA LYS A 55 -9.80 45.27 34.90
C LYS A 55 -9.73 46.75 34.52
N TRP A 56 -8.61 47.42 34.79
CA TRP A 56 -8.43 48.82 34.41
C TRP A 56 -8.47 49.01 32.89
N TRP A 57 -7.74 48.17 32.17
CA TRP A 57 -7.57 48.23 30.72
C TRP A 57 -8.82 47.76 29.95
N PHE A 58 -9.68 46.96 30.59
CA PHE A 58 -11.01 46.57 30.09
C PHE A 58 -12.14 47.56 30.46
N SER A 59 -11.88 48.59 31.29
CA SER A 59 -12.90 49.58 31.63
C SER A 59 -13.03 50.65 30.53
N ASP A 60 -14.26 51.09 30.24
CA ASP A 60 -14.63 52.07 29.20
C ASP A 60 -14.07 53.51 29.42
N CYS A 61 -13.01 53.67 30.22
CA CYS A 61 -12.47 54.97 30.63
C CYS A 61 -11.63 55.68 29.56
N PHE A 62 -11.38 55.06 28.41
CA PHE A 62 -10.76 55.70 27.25
C PHE A 62 -11.87 56.05 26.24
N GLY A 63 -12.32 57.31 26.27
CA GLY A 63 -13.59 57.78 25.67
C GLY A 63 -13.83 57.50 24.17
N GLU A 64 -15.01 57.90 23.68
CA GLU A 64 -15.78 57.52 22.47
C GLU A 64 -15.07 57.47 21.08
N LYS A 65 -13.75 57.58 20.96
CA LYS A 65 -13.00 57.36 19.71
C LYS A 65 -12.11 56.13 19.78
N PHE A 66 -12.68 54.96 20.05
CA PHE A 66 -11.92 53.69 19.97
C PHE A 66 -12.40 52.85 18.79
N THR A 67 -11.66 52.93 17.69
CA THR A 67 -11.76 51.93 16.63
C THR A 67 -11.09 50.64 17.13
N GLY A 68 -11.59 49.47 16.75
CA GLY A 68 -11.10 48.16 17.22
C GLY A 68 -9.64 47.81 16.86
N LYS A 69 -8.81 48.79 16.49
CA LYS A 69 -7.40 48.69 16.10
C LYS A 69 -6.40 49.03 17.23
N CYS A 70 -6.86 49.27 18.45
CA CYS A 70 -6.01 49.89 19.45
C CYS A 70 -4.90 48.95 19.99
N TYR A 71 -3.64 49.40 19.91
CA TYR A 71 -2.44 48.73 20.45
C TYR A 71 -2.62 48.18 21.87
N HIS A 72 -3.37 48.90 22.71
CA HIS A 72 -3.79 48.52 24.05
C HIS A 72 -4.37 47.08 24.13
N ARG A 73 -5.19 46.65 23.17
CA ARG A 73 -5.75 45.27 23.13
C ARG A 73 -4.72 44.23 22.69
N LYS A 74 -3.75 44.59 21.84
CA LYS A 74 -2.67 43.68 21.42
C LYS A 74 -1.66 43.44 22.54
N VAL A 75 -1.37 44.47 23.36
CA VAL A 75 -0.58 44.30 24.61
C VAL A 75 -1.27 43.31 25.55
N ILE A 76 -2.59 43.41 25.72
CA ILE A 76 -3.37 42.47 26.55
C ILE A 76 -3.39 41.06 25.96
N TRP A 77 -3.64 40.93 24.66
CA TRP A 77 -3.70 39.62 23.98
C TRP A 77 -2.39 38.85 24.12
N ASN A 78 -1.24 39.52 24.00
CA ASN A 78 0.07 38.90 24.21
C ASN A 78 0.32 38.50 25.67
N TRP A 79 -0.34 39.14 26.63
CA TRP A 79 -0.31 38.72 28.05
C TRP A 79 -1.24 37.52 28.31
N GLU A 80 -2.34 37.39 27.57
CA GLU A 80 -3.32 36.30 27.75
C GLU A 80 -2.85 34.94 27.20
N SER A 81 -1.92 34.91 26.24
CA SER A 81 -1.48 33.69 25.53
C SER A 81 -0.45 32.81 26.26
N ASN A 82 -0.38 32.86 27.61
CA ASN A 82 0.62 32.20 28.48
C ASN A 82 2.07 32.73 28.40
N ALA A 83 2.35 33.77 27.60
CA ALA A 83 3.65 34.43 27.63
C ALA A 83 3.71 35.39 28.84
N ASN A 84 4.47 35.04 29.88
CA ASN A 84 4.73 35.90 31.06
C ASN A 84 5.60 37.15 30.73
N CYS A 85 5.66 37.56 29.46
CA CYS A 85 6.58 38.54 28.91
C CYS A 85 5.96 39.24 27.69
N PHE A 86 6.29 40.52 27.47
CA PHE A 86 5.95 41.22 26.25
C PHE A 86 7.09 41.08 25.24
N HIS A 87 6.77 40.41 24.15
CA HIS A 87 7.69 40.23 23.04
C HIS A 87 7.44 41.35 22.03
N PHE A 88 8.51 42.06 21.67
CA PHE A 88 8.56 42.90 20.48
C PHE A 88 8.59 42.00 19.23
N ASP A 89 7.56 41.17 19.06
CA ASP A 89 7.42 40.28 17.91
C ASP A 89 6.52 40.94 16.87
N ASN A 90 7.07 41.14 15.67
CA ASN A 90 6.35 41.64 14.51
C ASN A 90 5.18 40.75 14.08
N LYS A 91 5.12 39.47 14.49
CA LYS A 91 3.94 38.63 14.23
C LYS A 91 2.69 39.12 14.96
N CYS A 92 2.85 39.79 16.10
CA CYS A 92 1.75 40.25 16.94
C CYS A 92 1.36 41.70 16.67
N TRP A 93 2.17 42.45 15.90
CA TRP A 93 2.06 43.89 15.74
C TRP A 93 2.16 44.31 14.28
N ASP A 94 1.17 45.07 13.81
CA ASP A 94 1.23 45.68 12.48
C ASP A 94 1.89 47.07 12.58
N ASP A 95 2.37 47.57 11.44
CA ASP A 95 3.06 48.87 11.37
C ASP A 95 2.21 50.03 11.90
N GLU A 96 0.89 49.98 11.73
CA GLU A 96 -0.04 51.01 12.23
C GLU A 96 -0.05 51.03 13.77
N SER A 97 -0.15 49.86 14.40
CA SER A 97 -0.13 49.70 15.86
C SER A 97 1.24 50.04 16.47
N CYS A 98 2.33 49.65 15.81
CA CYS A 98 3.69 49.99 16.24
C CYS A 98 3.90 51.51 16.22
N ASN A 99 3.48 52.18 15.14
CA ASN A 99 3.61 53.62 15.00
C ASN A 99 2.71 54.39 15.98
N GLU A 100 1.50 53.89 16.25
CA GLU A 100 0.59 54.49 17.23
C GLU A 100 1.18 54.43 18.64
N LEU A 101 1.66 53.27 19.09
CA LEU A 101 2.33 53.13 20.39
C LEU A 101 3.56 54.03 20.47
N LYS A 102 4.39 54.02 19.43
CA LYS A 102 5.56 54.88 19.32
C LYS A 102 5.21 56.36 19.49
N ASN A 103 4.23 56.86 18.75
CA ASN A 103 3.83 58.26 18.79
C ASN A 103 3.33 58.65 20.18
N HIS A 104 2.58 57.77 20.85
CA HIS A 104 2.10 58.01 22.20
C HIS A 104 3.21 58.05 23.25
N VAL A 105 4.18 57.14 23.16
CA VAL A 105 5.34 57.15 24.07
C VAL A 105 6.18 58.41 23.84
N ILE A 106 6.46 58.77 22.59
CA ILE A 106 7.24 59.98 22.26
C ILE A 106 6.51 61.25 22.69
N GLU A 107 5.20 61.35 22.44
CA GLU A 107 4.39 62.48 22.88
C GLU A 107 4.39 62.60 24.41
N SER A 108 4.31 61.48 25.13
CA SER A 108 4.39 61.46 26.60
C SER A 108 5.78 61.90 27.10
N LEU A 109 6.86 61.45 26.45
CA LEU A 109 8.23 61.88 26.75
C LEU A 109 8.42 63.39 26.58
N SER A 110 7.68 64.04 25.67
CA SER A 110 7.77 65.48 25.44
C SER A 110 7.06 66.37 26.47
N ARG A 111 6.11 65.83 27.25
CA ARG A 111 5.18 66.64 28.06
C ARG A 111 5.72 67.09 29.43
N GLN A 112 6.90 66.64 29.89
CA GLN A 112 7.54 66.99 31.18
C GLN A 112 6.59 67.00 32.41
N ASP A 113 5.50 66.23 32.38
CA ASP A 113 4.40 66.25 33.35
C ASP A 113 4.44 65.05 34.32
N GLY A 114 5.51 64.27 34.28
CA GLY A 114 5.68 63.04 35.07
C GLY A 114 5.13 61.77 34.40
N SER A 115 4.52 61.87 33.21
CA SER A 115 4.06 60.70 32.41
C SER A 115 5.19 59.74 31.99
N ILE A 116 6.43 60.23 31.94
CA ILE A 116 7.65 59.43 31.69
C ILE A 116 7.77 58.29 32.71
N ASN A 117 7.49 58.54 34.00
CA ASN A 117 7.61 57.52 35.04
C ASN A 117 6.60 56.36 34.86
N GLY A 118 5.43 56.63 34.29
CA GLY A 118 4.41 55.61 34.02
C GLY A 118 4.77 54.69 32.85
N TRP A 119 5.28 55.25 31.75
CA TRP A 119 5.75 54.46 30.60
C TRP A 119 7.04 53.73 30.90
N THR A 120 7.99 54.35 31.58
CA THR A 120 9.23 53.67 32.03
C THR A 120 8.90 52.46 32.90
N TRP A 121 7.96 52.60 33.84
CA TRP A 121 7.52 51.49 34.68
C TRP A 121 6.81 50.38 33.88
N LEU A 122 5.89 50.74 32.98
CA LEU A 122 5.19 49.76 32.14
C LEU A 122 6.18 49.00 31.25
N LEU A 123 7.09 49.72 30.58
CA LEU A 123 8.11 49.12 29.72
C LEU A 123 9.06 48.21 30.52
N LEU A 124 9.44 48.58 31.75
CA LEU A 124 10.23 47.74 32.66
C LEU A 124 9.52 46.45 33.07
N LEU A 125 8.19 46.50 33.22
CA LEU A 125 7.39 45.33 33.58
C LEU A 125 7.27 44.35 32.42
N ILE A 126 7.19 44.87 31.20
CA ILE A 126 6.82 44.08 30.03
C ILE A 126 8.04 43.59 29.22
N ILE A 127 9.07 44.42 29.07
CA ILE A 127 10.28 44.08 28.32
C ILE A 127 11.18 43.21 29.18
N LYS A 128 11.47 41.99 28.72
CA LYS A 128 12.54 41.16 29.27
C LYS A 128 13.66 41.00 28.26
N ILE A 129 14.84 41.46 28.63
CA ILE A 129 16.05 41.29 27.85
C ILE A 129 16.58 39.88 28.13
N PRO A 130 16.80 39.03 27.11
CA PRO A 130 17.37 37.70 27.32
C PRO A 130 18.69 37.79 28.07
N SER A 131 18.78 37.12 29.22
CA SER A 131 20.01 36.96 30.00
C SER A 131 20.56 35.53 29.89
N GLU A 132 21.84 35.32 30.22
CA GLU A 132 22.50 34.00 30.18
C GLU A 132 21.74 32.93 31.00
N HIS A 133 20.93 33.31 31.98
CA HIS A 133 20.16 32.39 32.83
C HIS A 133 18.74 32.07 32.33
N ASP A 134 18.22 32.79 31.31
CA ASP A 134 16.85 32.65 30.81
C ASP A 134 16.72 31.77 29.56
N ALA A 135 17.82 31.26 28.98
CA ALA A 135 17.80 30.45 27.75
C ALA A 135 16.88 29.21 27.86
N SER A 136 16.73 28.63 29.05
CA SER A 136 15.83 27.50 29.32
C SER A 136 14.34 27.83 29.19
N TYR A 137 13.95 29.09 29.34
CA TYR A 137 12.56 29.53 29.25
C TYR A 137 12.09 29.66 27.79
N TRP A 138 13.02 29.99 26.88
CA TRP A 138 12.75 30.12 25.44
C TRP A 138 12.48 28.77 24.75
N ILE A 139 13.11 27.70 25.23
CA ILE A 139 12.97 26.34 24.67
C ILE A 139 11.53 25.79 24.83
N ASN A 140 10.82 26.16 25.91
CA ASN A 140 9.53 25.53 26.24
C ASN A 140 8.29 26.23 25.64
N ALA A 141 8.41 27.45 25.13
CA ALA A 141 7.25 28.20 24.62
C ALA A 141 6.93 27.92 23.13
N ASN A 142 7.89 27.40 22.35
CA ASN A 142 7.76 27.28 20.89
C ASN A 142 7.91 25.85 20.32
N VAL A 143 8.02 24.80 21.16
CA VAL A 143 8.15 23.43 20.67
C VAL A 143 6.81 22.69 20.71
N VAL A 144 6.13 22.66 19.57
CA VAL A 144 5.37 21.48 19.14
C VAL A 144 6.13 20.92 17.94
N LEU A 145 6.98 19.91 18.17
CA LEU A 145 7.12 18.71 17.34
C LEU A 145 8.30 17.81 17.80
N ASN A 146 7.93 16.54 17.95
CA ASN A 146 8.66 15.28 17.86
C ASN A 146 9.73 14.93 18.91
N GLU A 147 9.28 14.10 19.86
CA GLU A 147 10.06 13.11 20.59
C GLU A 147 10.82 12.20 19.60
N ASP A 148 12.15 12.21 19.69
CA ASP A 148 13.06 11.06 19.54
C ASP A 148 14.49 11.58 19.36
N LYS A 149 15.16 11.89 20.48
CA LYS A 149 16.63 11.90 20.55
C LYS A 149 17.06 11.34 21.90
N GLU A 150 17.72 10.18 21.82
CA GLU A 150 18.41 9.54 22.94
C GLU A 150 19.48 10.47 23.52
N GLU A 151 19.52 10.54 24.85
CA GLU A 151 20.50 11.31 25.62
C GLU A 151 21.90 10.68 25.49
N GLU A 152 22.81 11.34 24.77
CA GLU A 152 24.25 11.09 24.89
C GLU A 152 24.88 12.06 25.91
N ASN A 153 25.49 11.48 26.95
CA ASN A 153 26.25 12.17 27.98
C ASN A 153 27.48 12.88 27.40
N ILE A 154 27.50 14.22 27.40
CA ILE A 154 28.70 15.03 27.15
C ILE A 154 29.16 15.66 28.47
N SER A 155 30.41 15.43 28.85
CA SER A 155 31.01 16.01 30.06
C SER A 155 31.27 17.51 29.88
N PRO A 156 31.04 18.36 30.90
CA PRO A 156 31.29 19.78 30.82
C PRO A 156 32.77 20.07 31.04
N ASN A 157 33.49 20.52 30.01
CA ASN A 157 34.79 21.18 30.21
C ASN A 157 35.21 22.01 28.99
N LYS A 158 34.81 23.28 29.01
CA LYS A 158 35.64 24.50 28.87
C LYS A 158 34.72 25.67 28.57
N GLU A 159 34.80 26.70 29.41
CA GLU A 159 34.18 28.01 29.22
C GLU A 159 34.64 28.60 27.87
N SER A 160 33.88 28.32 26.81
CA SER A 160 33.89 29.07 25.57
C SER A 160 32.91 30.22 25.73
N LYS A 161 33.40 31.45 25.65
CA LYS A 161 32.62 32.69 25.81
C LYS A 161 31.47 32.87 24.81
N HIS A 162 31.30 31.95 23.86
CA HIS A 162 30.27 32.02 22.82
C HIS A 162 29.73 30.61 22.57
N ASP A 163 28.64 30.27 23.25
CA ASP A 163 27.82 29.11 22.90
C ASP A 163 26.99 29.45 21.64
N PRO A 164 27.18 28.74 20.51
CA PRO A 164 26.44 29.00 19.28
C PRO A 164 24.92 28.91 19.45
N GLU A 165 24.44 28.08 20.39
CA GLU A 165 23.01 27.94 20.67
C GLU A 165 22.46 29.15 21.42
N LEU A 166 23.22 29.66 22.39
CA LEU A 166 22.89 30.91 23.09
C LEU A 166 22.79 32.09 22.10
N LEU A 167 23.79 32.24 21.23
CA LEU A 167 23.80 33.31 20.23
C LEU A 167 22.62 33.18 19.26
N ARG A 168 22.29 31.96 18.83
CA ARG A 168 21.12 31.73 17.97
C ARG A 168 19.83 32.23 18.63
N ASN A 169 19.62 31.93 19.91
CA ASN A 169 18.44 32.38 20.66
C ASN A 169 18.41 33.92 20.80
N GLN A 170 19.56 34.54 21.04
CA GLN A 170 19.70 36.00 21.10
C GLN A 170 19.39 36.64 19.74
N LEU A 171 19.87 36.06 18.64
CA LEU A 171 19.58 36.54 17.29
C LEU A 171 18.13 36.33 16.88
N GLU A 172 17.47 35.26 17.33
CA GLU A 172 16.02 35.07 17.14
C GLU A 172 15.23 36.20 17.78
N TYR A 173 15.57 36.56 19.01
CA TYR A 173 14.96 37.70 19.69
C TYR A 173 15.27 39.03 18.99
N CYS A 174 16.51 39.23 18.52
CA CYS A 174 16.87 40.39 17.72
C CYS A 174 16.02 40.47 16.44
N ALA A 175 15.93 39.39 15.67
CA ALA A 175 15.16 39.34 14.43
C ALA A 175 13.68 39.70 14.64
N ALA A 176 13.08 39.29 15.77
CA ALA A 176 11.73 39.68 16.15
C ALA A 176 11.59 41.19 16.35
N CYS A 177 12.59 41.85 16.95
CA CYS A 177 12.60 43.28 17.26
C CYS A 177 12.72 44.21 16.04
N VAL A 178 12.91 43.70 14.81
CA VAL A 178 13.21 44.54 13.63
C VAL A 178 12.15 45.60 13.31
N GLY A 179 10.87 45.32 13.56
CA GLY A 179 9.79 46.29 13.31
C GLY A 179 9.81 47.46 14.29
N TRP A 180 10.49 47.26 15.42
CA TRP A 180 10.62 48.23 16.49
C TRP A 180 11.90 49.04 16.43
N LYS A 181 12.80 48.80 15.46
CA LYS A 181 14.09 49.50 15.31
C LYS A 181 13.97 51.02 15.52
N LYS A 182 13.04 51.66 14.82
CA LYS A 182 12.85 53.12 14.89
C LYS A 182 12.42 53.59 16.29
N PHE A 183 11.56 52.81 16.96
CA PHE A 183 11.13 53.09 18.34
C PHE A 183 12.30 52.91 19.33
N LEU A 184 13.06 51.83 19.19
CA LEU A 184 14.20 51.51 20.05
C LEU A 184 15.29 52.59 19.98
N ILE A 185 15.54 53.17 18.80
CA ILE A 185 16.52 54.25 18.60
C ILE A 185 15.99 55.59 19.16
N GLU A 186 14.73 55.94 18.92
CA GLU A 186 14.21 57.26 19.29
C GLU A 186 13.84 57.39 20.78
N CYS A 187 13.64 56.27 21.50
CA CYS A 187 13.18 56.25 22.88
C CYS A 187 14.24 55.80 23.91
N GLN A 188 15.53 55.91 23.58
CA GLN A 188 16.65 55.55 24.46
C GLN A 188 16.74 56.37 25.76
N THR A 189 15.96 57.44 25.90
CA THR A 189 15.81 58.15 27.19
C THR A 189 15.16 57.29 28.28
N ILE A 190 14.49 56.18 27.90
CA ILE A 190 13.94 55.19 28.82
C ILE A 190 14.96 54.06 29.03
N ALA A 191 15.46 53.90 30.25
CA ALA A 191 16.57 52.99 30.58
C ALA A 191 16.38 51.54 30.10
N ILE A 192 15.18 50.96 30.15
CA ILE A 192 14.96 49.59 29.67
C ILE A 192 15.01 49.46 28.14
N ILE A 193 14.61 50.51 27.42
CA ILE A 193 14.73 50.57 25.96
C ILE A 193 16.20 50.71 25.57
N ASP A 194 16.93 51.57 26.29
CA ASP A 194 18.38 51.74 26.12
C ASP A 194 19.12 50.42 26.33
N ASN A 195 18.86 49.74 27.45
CA ASN A 195 19.42 48.42 27.75
C ASN A 195 19.08 47.37 26.67
N LEU A 196 17.85 47.38 26.15
CA LEU A 196 17.43 46.45 25.10
C LEU A 196 18.14 46.75 23.77
N TRP A 197 18.28 48.02 23.43
CA TRP A 197 19.03 48.43 22.25
C TRP A 197 20.51 48.06 22.37
N GLN A 198 21.12 48.29 23.53
CA GLN A 198 22.48 47.88 23.84
C GLN A 198 22.66 46.36 23.70
N PHE A 199 21.74 45.56 24.25
CA PHE A 199 21.75 44.09 24.05
C PHE A 199 21.72 43.70 22.57
N ILE A 200 20.88 44.35 21.76
CA ILE A 200 20.83 44.10 20.31
C ILE A 200 22.18 44.45 19.68
N GLN A 201 22.77 45.60 20.01
CA GLN A 201 24.08 46.00 19.49
C GLN A 201 25.16 45.00 19.86
N GLU A 202 25.29 44.63 21.14
CA GLU A 202 26.28 43.66 21.64
C GLU A 202 26.11 42.28 20.97
N THR A 203 24.87 41.83 20.76
CA THR A 203 24.58 40.57 20.06
C THR A 203 25.01 40.63 18.59
N LEU A 204 24.75 41.75 17.92
CA LEU A 204 25.12 41.95 16.52
C LEU A 204 26.63 42.14 16.34
N GLU A 205 27.31 42.83 17.25
CA GLU A 205 28.78 42.92 17.32
C GLU A 205 29.40 41.54 17.52
N THR A 206 28.81 40.71 18.41
CA THR A 206 29.26 39.32 18.59
C THR A 206 29.11 38.50 17.29
N LEU A 207 28.03 38.72 16.54
CA LEU A 207 27.84 38.08 15.23
C LEU A 207 28.88 38.56 14.21
N ASP A 208 29.17 39.87 14.17
CA ASP A 208 30.20 40.46 13.31
C ASP A 208 31.58 39.88 13.63
N ASP A 209 31.97 39.85 14.90
CA ASP A 209 33.20 39.21 15.37
C ASP A 209 33.29 37.74 14.93
N ILE A 210 32.19 36.99 14.99
CA ILE A 210 32.16 35.59 14.55
C ILE A 210 32.35 35.47 13.04
N ILE A 211 31.77 36.39 12.26
CA ILE A 211 31.93 36.45 10.80
C ILE A 211 33.38 36.81 10.45
N GLU A 212 33.95 37.85 11.05
CA GLU A 212 35.33 38.28 10.81
C GLU A 212 36.36 37.22 11.18
N ASN A 213 36.07 36.42 12.21
CA ASN A 213 36.95 35.34 12.67
C ASN A 213 36.68 33.98 12.00
N ASP A 214 35.85 33.90 10.95
CA ASP A 214 35.51 32.65 10.24
C ASP A 214 34.96 31.53 11.16
N LYS A 215 34.23 31.91 12.23
CA LYS A 215 33.67 31.00 13.25
C LYS A 215 32.17 30.76 13.10
N LEU A 216 31.62 31.06 11.92
CA LEU A 216 30.20 30.87 11.67
C LEU A 216 29.88 29.37 11.51
N THR A 217 28.97 28.83 12.33
CA THR A 217 28.53 27.43 12.24
C THR A 217 27.45 27.24 11.19
N PHE A 218 27.30 26.02 10.65
CA PHE A 218 26.20 25.70 9.73
C PHE A 218 24.82 25.94 10.35
N SER A 219 24.63 25.61 11.63
CA SER A 219 23.37 25.85 12.36
C SER A 219 22.99 27.34 12.39
N LEU A 220 23.98 28.22 12.61
CA LEU A 220 23.73 29.66 12.63
C LEU A 220 23.42 30.21 11.23
N CYS A 221 24.10 29.71 10.20
CA CYS A 221 23.81 30.06 8.81
C CYS A 221 22.41 29.62 8.37
N ASP A 222 22.00 28.42 8.77
CA ASP A 222 20.68 27.87 8.48
C ASP A 222 19.60 28.73 9.15
N PHE A 223 19.80 29.10 10.41
CA PHE A 223 18.94 30.06 11.10
C PHE A 223 18.83 31.41 10.37
N LEU A 224 19.96 31.97 9.92
CA LEU A 224 19.98 33.24 9.19
C LEU A 224 19.22 33.14 7.85
N LYS A 225 19.38 32.05 7.08
CA LYS A 225 18.64 31.86 5.82
C LYS A 225 17.15 31.61 6.01
N LYS A 226 16.72 31.16 7.18
CA LYS A 226 15.32 30.83 7.46
C LYS A 226 14.47 32.09 7.67
N ASP A 227 13.20 32.03 7.25
CA ASP A 227 12.13 32.98 7.61
C ASP A 227 12.47 34.48 7.48
N GLU A 228 13.29 34.84 6.48
CA GLU A 228 13.80 36.20 6.24
C GLU A 228 14.68 36.77 7.37
N ASN A 229 15.15 35.93 8.30
CA ASN A 229 15.95 36.36 9.46
C ASN A 229 17.18 37.16 9.03
N GLU A 230 17.88 36.73 7.99
CA GLU A 230 19.00 37.47 7.41
C GLU A 230 18.60 38.92 7.06
N VAL A 231 17.45 39.13 6.40
CA VAL A 231 16.97 40.46 6.03
C VAL A 231 16.65 41.30 7.27
N ARG A 232 16.05 40.67 8.29
CA ARG A 232 15.69 41.34 9.55
C ARG A 232 16.91 41.76 10.36
N ILE A 233 17.89 40.87 10.47
CA ILE A 233 19.17 41.12 11.13
C ILE A 233 19.95 42.21 10.39
N ARG A 234 20.00 42.15 9.05
CA ARG A 234 20.60 43.22 8.23
C ARG A 234 19.96 44.57 8.51
N LYS A 235 18.62 44.62 8.54
CA LYS A 235 17.89 45.86 8.81
C LYS A 235 18.16 46.38 10.21
N LEU A 236 18.38 45.54 11.22
CA LEU A 236 18.77 46.00 12.56
C LEU A 236 20.23 46.48 12.61
N GLY A 237 21.13 45.74 11.97
CA GLY A 237 22.58 45.94 12.02
C GLY A 237 23.17 46.91 11.00
N GLU A 238 22.38 47.72 10.29
CA GLU A 238 22.83 48.66 9.24
C GLU A 238 24.03 49.57 9.63
N ASN A 239 24.28 49.76 10.93
CA ASN A 239 25.39 50.57 11.47
C ASN A 239 26.31 49.80 12.43
N VAL A 240 26.13 48.48 12.57
CA VAL A 240 26.78 47.64 13.59
C VAL A 240 27.56 46.48 12.97
N ILE A 241 27.05 45.88 11.89
CA ILE A 241 27.68 44.75 11.21
C ILE A 241 28.21 45.24 9.85
N ASP A 242 29.42 44.84 9.48
CA ASP A 242 29.89 45.01 8.10
C ASP A 242 29.20 44.00 7.18
N LEU A 243 28.05 44.42 6.64
CA LEU A 243 27.21 43.60 5.76
C LEU A 243 27.90 43.18 4.45
N SER A 244 29.05 43.77 4.11
CA SER A 244 29.84 43.37 2.93
C SER A 244 30.47 41.99 3.10
N ASN A 245 30.80 41.58 4.33
CA ASN A 245 31.43 40.29 4.62
C ASN A 245 30.41 39.14 4.75
N LEU A 246 29.15 39.43 5.10
CA LEU A 246 28.11 38.41 5.26
C LEU A 246 27.68 37.79 3.92
N ASN A 247 27.59 38.57 2.83
CA ASN A 247 27.14 38.07 1.53
C ASN A 247 27.99 36.90 1.00
N PRO A 248 29.34 37.02 0.89
CA PRO A 248 30.19 35.92 0.47
C PRO A 248 30.07 34.68 1.37
N VAL A 249 29.92 34.87 2.69
CA VAL A 249 29.79 33.77 3.65
C VAL A 249 28.48 33.01 3.45
N MET A 250 27.37 33.73 3.22
CA MET A 250 26.08 33.11 2.95
C MET A 250 26.04 32.40 1.59
N GLU A 251 26.72 32.91 0.57
CA GLU A 251 26.88 32.22 -0.72
C GLU A 251 27.67 30.91 -0.57
N LYS A 252 28.77 30.94 0.19
CA LYS A 252 29.54 29.73 0.55
C LYS A 252 28.68 28.71 1.28
N PHE A 253 27.91 29.14 2.29
CA PHE A 253 27.01 28.26 3.03
C PHE A 253 26.01 27.56 2.10
N VAL A 254 25.32 28.30 1.22
CA VAL A 254 24.34 27.73 0.29
C VAL A 254 24.99 26.66 -0.58
N TYR A 255 26.19 26.93 -1.11
CA TYR A 255 26.92 25.96 -1.92
C TYR A 255 27.32 24.71 -1.12
N TYR A 256 27.92 24.86 0.07
CA TYR A 256 28.36 23.72 0.90
C TYR A 256 27.19 22.90 1.42
N LYS A 257 26.11 23.56 1.83
CA LYS A 257 24.88 22.92 2.28
C LYS A 257 24.26 22.09 1.16
N THR A 258 24.16 22.66 -0.04
CA THR A 258 23.67 21.94 -1.23
C THR A 258 24.56 20.72 -1.54
N LEU A 259 25.89 20.86 -1.48
CA LEU A 259 26.80 19.74 -1.73
C LEU A 259 26.63 18.63 -0.68
N ALA A 260 26.54 18.99 0.60
CA ALA A 260 26.33 18.05 1.70
C ALA A 260 24.99 17.32 1.57
N ASP A 261 23.90 18.05 1.28
CA ASP A 261 22.57 17.48 1.13
C ASP A 261 22.51 16.53 -0.08
N ASN A 262 23.07 16.92 -1.23
CA ASN A 262 23.18 16.07 -2.42
C ASN A 262 24.00 14.81 -2.14
N PHE A 263 25.13 14.93 -1.44
CA PHE A 263 25.92 13.77 -1.05
C PHE A 263 25.13 12.83 -0.15
N MET A 264 24.38 13.35 0.82
CA MET A 264 23.54 12.54 1.71
C MET A 264 22.41 11.82 0.96
N ILE A 265 21.81 12.47 -0.06
CA ILE A 265 20.87 11.82 -0.99
C ILE A 265 21.57 10.67 -1.72
N VAL A 266 22.77 10.91 -2.27
CA VAL A 266 23.52 9.89 -2.99
C VAL A 266 23.82 8.66 -2.12
N VAL A 267 24.31 8.90 -0.90
CA VAL A 267 24.61 7.81 0.04
C VAL A 267 23.36 7.00 0.37
N ARG A 268 22.22 7.66 0.62
CA ARG A 268 20.97 6.97 1.00
C ARG A 268 20.36 6.19 -0.17
N SER A 269 20.40 6.75 -1.37
CA SER A 269 19.62 6.23 -2.50
C SER A 269 20.41 5.25 -3.37
N TYR A 270 21.74 5.38 -3.44
CA TYR A 270 22.55 4.62 -4.41
C TYR A 270 23.63 3.74 -3.78
N LEU A 271 23.97 3.94 -2.51
CA LEU A 271 25.08 3.28 -1.86
C LEU A 271 24.62 2.44 -0.66
N LYS A 272 25.12 1.22 -0.55
CA LYS A 272 24.89 0.38 0.66
C LYS A 272 25.73 0.85 1.84
N LYS A 273 26.91 1.41 1.57
CA LYS A 273 27.85 1.95 2.54
C LYS A 273 28.58 3.14 1.93
N PRO A 274 28.93 4.18 2.72
CA PRO A 274 29.77 5.27 2.27
C PRO A 274 31.13 4.75 1.73
N PRO A 275 31.66 5.34 0.64
CA PRO A 275 32.99 5.01 0.13
C PRO A 275 34.06 5.37 1.16
N ALA A 276 35.11 4.54 1.28
CA ALA A 276 36.14 4.73 2.31
C ALA A 276 36.85 6.09 2.20
N ASP A 277 37.02 6.60 0.99
CA ASP A 277 37.62 7.91 0.72
C ASP A 277 36.69 9.10 1.04
N LEU A 278 35.39 8.85 1.28
CA LEU A 278 34.38 9.84 1.64
C LEU A 278 33.78 9.60 3.03
N GLU A 279 34.30 8.64 3.80
CA GLU A 279 33.82 8.32 5.16
C GLU A 279 33.93 9.52 6.12
N GLU A 280 35.03 10.27 6.03
CA GLU A 280 35.23 11.47 6.84
C GLU A 280 34.22 12.57 6.48
N PHE A 281 33.96 12.76 5.17
CA PHE A 281 32.95 13.69 4.69
C PHE A 281 31.54 13.27 5.11
N TYR A 282 31.25 11.97 5.12
CA TYR A 282 29.99 11.42 5.63
C TYR A 282 29.75 11.71 7.11
N LYS A 283 30.78 11.51 7.95
CA LYS A 283 30.70 11.88 9.37
C LYS A 283 30.51 13.38 9.55
N PHE A 284 31.20 14.18 8.75
CA PHE A 284 31.02 15.63 8.73
C PHE A 284 29.59 16.03 8.40
N CYS A 285 29.00 15.50 7.31
CA CYS A 285 27.62 15.80 6.91
C CYS A 285 26.58 15.35 7.93
N ARG A 286 26.81 14.26 8.69
CA ARG A 286 25.88 13.83 9.75
C ARG A 286 25.82 14.77 10.95
N ASN A 287 26.92 15.45 11.24
CA ASN A 287 27.05 16.36 12.37
C ASN A 287 27.24 17.81 11.91
N LEU A 288 26.67 18.15 10.74
CA LEU A 288 26.94 19.40 10.02
C LEU A 288 26.72 20.64 10.91
N ASP A 289 25.67 20.62 11.72
CA ASP A 289 25.24 21.74 12.57
C ASP A 289 26.29 22.18 13.61
N HIS A 290 27.20 21.28 13.99
CA HIS A 290 28.25 21.54 14.98
C HIS A 290 29.58 22.01 14.38
N TYR A 291 29.69 22.02 13.06
CA TYR A 291 30.92 22.43 12.38
C TYR A 291 30.87 23.89 11.92
N TYR A 292 32.04 24.50 11.86
CA TYR A 292 32.22 25.82 11.27
C TYR A 292 32.24 25.72 9.73
N LEU A 293 31.82 26.78 9.04
CA LEU A 293 31.98 26.86 7.58
C LEU A 293 33.46 26.72 7.16
N SER A 294 34.37 27.29 7.94
CA SER A 294 35.82 27.20 7.73
C SER A 294 36.37 25.78 7.88
N ASP A 295 35.74 24.91 8.69
CA ASP A 295 36.09 23.47 8.73
C ASP A 295 35.89 22.82 7.37
N PHE A 296 34.83 23.19 6.66
CA PHE A 296 34.58 22.70 5.30
C PHE A 296 35.66 23.18 4.33
N GLU A 297 36.01 24.48 4.40
CA GLU A 297 37.02 25.08 3.52
C GLU A 297 38.42 24.49 3.73
N THR A 298 38.76 24.14 4.95
CA THR A 298 40.09 23.62 5.27
C THR A 298 40.19 22.12 4.99
N LYS A 299 39.16 21.33 5.33
CA LYS A 299 39.21 19.87 5.26
C LYS A 299 38.77 19.31 3.90
N PHE A 300 37.75 19.90 3.27
CA PHE A 300 37.06 19.28 2.14
C PHE A 300 37.10 20.09 0.85
N LYS A 301 37.11 21.42 0.92
CA LYS A 301 37.19 22.29 -0.28
C LYS A 301 38.38 21.96 -1.19
N PRO A 302 39.61 21.66 -0.71
CA PRO A 302 40.70 21.28 -1.60
C PRO A 302 40.44 19.98 -2.38
N LYS A 303 39.65 19.05 -1.81
CA LYS A 303 39.23 17.82 -2.47
C LYS A 303 38.20 18.14 -3.56
N PHE A 304 37.17 18.92 -3.24
CA PHE A 304 36.07 19.23 -4.16
C PHE A 304 36.41 20.30 -5.22
N GLU A 305 37.33 21.23 -4.98
CA GLU A 305 37.77 22.19 -5.99
C GLU A 305 38.72 21.57 -7.01
N LYS A 306 39.63 20.69 -6.57
CA LYS A 306 40.47 19.90 -7.47
C LYS A 306 39.65 18.88 -8.27
N GLU A 307 38.55 18.42 -7.68
CA GLU A 307 37.62 17.47 -8.28
C GLU A 307 36.24 18.12 -8.45
N LYS A 308 36.17 19.28 -9.13
CA LYS A 308 34.90 19.97 -9.47
C LYS A 308 33.83 18.99 -9.97
N LEU A 309 34.30 17.97 -10.70
CA LEU A 309 33.57 16.80 -11.15
C LEU A 309 32.71 16.12 -10.06
N LEU A 310 33.18 15.95 -8.82
CA LEU A 310 32.42 15.31 -7.74
C LEU A 310 31.15 16.09 -7.36
N SER A 311 31.23 17.43 -7.31
CA SER A 311 30.07 18.27 -7.00
C SER A 311 28.98 18.14 -8.07
N GLU A 312 29.39 18.16 -9.35
CA GLU A 312 28.51 17.98 -10.50
C GLU A 312 27.91 16.57 -10.54
N ILE A 313 28.68 15.56 -10.14
CA ILE A 313 28.22 14.17 -9.99
C ILE A 313 27.13 14.07 -8.92
N PHE A 314 27.36 14.60 -7.72
CA PHE A 314 26.36 14.50 -6.64
C PHE A 314 25.07 15.23 -6.99
N GLN A 315 25.15 16.42 -7.59
CA GLN A 315 23.97 17.12 -8.09
C GLN A 315 23.22 16.27 -9.11
N SER A 316 23.91 15.75 -10.13
CA SER A 316 23.29 14.95 -11.18
C SER A 316 22.63 13.67 -10.66
N MET A 317 23.22 13.03 -9.66
CA MET A 317 22.64 11.84 -9.02
C MET A 317 21.45 12.18 -8.13
N ALA A 318 21.49 13.31 -7.41
CA ALA A 318 20.38 13.80 -6.60
C ALA A 318 19.18 14.18 -7.48
N ASP A 319 19.41 14.86 -8.61
CA ASP A 319 18.37 15.20 -9.58
C ASP A 319 17.65 13.96 -10.15
N ARG A 320 18.36 12.83 -10.17
CA ARG A 320 17.86 11.54 -10.67
C ARG A 320 17.43 10.58 -9.58
N GLU A 321 17.41 11.00 -8.31
CA GLU A 321 17.11 10.16 -7.14
C GLU A 321 15.84 9.31 -7.33
N LYS A 322 14.80 9.91 -7.93
CA LYS A 322 13.49 9.31 -8.13
C LYS A 322 13.37 8.47 -9.41
N SER A 323 14.43 8.37 -10.22
CA SER A 323 14.42 7.62 -11.48
C SER A 323 14.79 6.16 -11.28
N GLU A 324 13.83 5.26 -11.45
CA GLU A 324 14.06 3.83 -11.46
C GLU A 324 15.00 3.43 -12.61
N LEU A 325 14.92 4.10 -13.75
CA LEU A 325 15.81 3.87 -14.90
C LEU A 325 17.28 4.11 -14.52
N PHE A 326 17.57 5.25 -13.88
CA PHE A 326 18.93 5.56 -13.48
C PHE A 326 19.43 4.59 -12.39
N HIS A 327 18.57 4.18 -11.46
CA HIS A 327 18.90 3.13 -10.48
C HIS A 327 19.26 1.79 -11.14
N ILE A 328 18.52 1.37 -12.18
CA ILE A 328 18.83 0.15 -12.94
C ILE A 328 20.21 0.27 -13.60
N MET A 329 20.49 1.39 -14.28
CA MET A 329 21.77 1.65 -14.94
C MET A 329 22.92 1.63 -13.92
N TRP A 330 22.73 2.33 -12.81
CA TRP A 330 23.69 2.41 -11.72
C TRP A 330 24.01 1.02 -11.13
N ASN A 331 22.99 0.25 -10.76
CA ASN A 331 23.14 -1.08 -10.18
C ASN A 331 23.86 -2.06 -11.12
N LYS A 332 23.58 -1.98 -12.43
CA LYS A 332 24.28 -2.79 -13.45
C LYS A 332 25.79 -2.52 -13.50
N LYS A 333 26.22 -1.29 -13.18
CA LYS A 333 27.65 -0.95 -13.13
C LYS A 333 28.29 -1.32 -11.79
N GLN A 334 27.53 -1.33 -10.70
CA GLN A 334 28.03 -1.77 -9.38
C GLN A 334 28.36 -3.26 -9.31
N THR A 335 27.69 -4.11 -10.09
CA THR A 335 27.90 -5.58 -10.04
C THR A 335 29.25 -6.07 -10.58
N ASN A 336 30.13 -5.17 -11.04
CA ASN A 336 31.47 -5.54 -11.47
C ASN A 336 32.43 -5.68 -10.26
N PRO A 337 33.08 -6.83 -10.05
CA PRO A 337 33.74 -7.21 -8.80
C PRO A 337 35.13 -6.59 -8.56
N ILE A 338 35.44 -5.41 -9.09
CA ILE A 338 36.78 -4.80 -8.90
C ILE A 338 36.81 -4.05 -7.56
N SER A 339 37.76 -4.43 -6.70
CA SER A 339 37.83 -4.29 -5.25
C SER A 339 38.03 -2.87 -4.67
N THR A 340 37.56 -1.83 -5.36
CA THR A 340 37.42 -0.47 -4.83
C THR A 340 36.37 0.23 -5.67
N ILE A 341 35.21 0.55 -5.08
CA ILE A 341 34.14 1.28 -5.76
C ILE A 341 34.66 2.68 -6.10
N ASN A 342 35.13 2.88 -7.35
CA ASN A 342 35.38 4.22 -7.85
C ASN A 342 34.03 4.85 -8.25
N LEU A 343 33.45 5.61 -7.33
CA LEU A 343 32.15 6.27 -7.52
C LEU A 343 32.11 7.10 -8.82
N VAL A 344 33.20 7.78 -9.16
CA VAL A 344 33.32 8.60 -10.36
C VAL A 344 33.21 7.76 -11.64
N ASP A 345 33.90 6.62 -11.68
CA ASP A 345 33.91 5.77 -12.87
C ASP A 345 32.55 5.07 -13.07
N ILE A 346 31.92 4.62 -11.98
CA ILE A 346 30.58 4.03 -12.03
C ILE A 346 29.57 5.07 -12.51
N PHE A 347 29.62 6.28 -11.95
CA PHE A 347 28.75 7.37 -12.37
C PHE A 347 28.94 7.68 -13.85
N LYS A 348 30.18 7.87 -14.33
CA LYS A 348 30.44 8.18 -15.74
C LYS A 348 29.85 7.12 -16.69
N GLN A 349 29.94 5.85 -16.32
CA GLN A 349 29.36 4.76 -17.12
C GLN A 349 27.83 4.77 -17.08
N ALA A 350 27.23 4.97 -15.91
CA ALA A 350 25.77 5.05 -15.77
C ALA A 350 25.20 6.31 -16.47
N ASP A 351 25.88 7.44 -16.35
CA ASP A 351 25.54 8.71 -17.00
C ASP A 351 25.68 8.61 -18.53
N SER A 352 26.70 7.90 -19.03
CA SER A 352 26.80 7.59 -20.45
C SER A 352 25.61 6.77 -20.95
N ASP A 353 25.23 5.70 -20.24
CA ASP A 353 24.07 4.87 -20.58
C ASP A 353 22.75 5.70 -20.53
N TRP A 354 22.62 6.58 -19.54
CA TRP A 354 21.50 7.51 -19.38
C TRP A 354 21.39 8.47 -20.57
N ASN A 355 22.49 9.11 -20.95
CA ASN A 355 22.53 10.03 -22.07
C ASN A 355 22.29 9.34 -23.42
N ILE A 356 22.77 8.10 -23.59
CA ILE A 356 22.47 7.26 -24.75
C ILE A 356 20.97 6.95 -24.83
N LEU A 357 20.35 6.58 -23.71
CA LEU A 357 18.90 6.32 -23.65
C LEU A 357 18.10 7.57 -24.02
N ILE A 358 18.42 8.72 -23.40
CA ILE A 358 17.80 10.01 -23.71
C ILE A 358 17.91 10.33 -25.20
N SER A 359 19.11 10.17 -25.78
CA SER A 359 19.35 10.42 -27.20
C SER A 359 18.51 9.50 -28.09
N LYS A 360 18.45 8.20 -27.79
CA LYS A 360 17.61 7.24 -28.53
C LYS A 360 16.13 7.59 -28.46
N ILE A 361 15.64 8.06 -27.30
CA ILE A 361 14.25 8.47 -27.13
C ILE A 361 13.95 9.74 -27.93
N LYS A 362 14.80 10.79 -27.81
CA LYS A 362 14.64 12.05 -28.57
C LYS A 362 14.62 11.80 -30.08
N ASN A 363 15.51 10.93 -30.55
CA ASN A 363 15.67 10.62 -31.97
C ASN A 363 14.70 9.52 -32.47
N LYS A 364 13.86 8.95 -31.60
CA LYS A 364 12.96 7.83 -31.91
C LYS A 364 13.67 6.60 -32.52
N THR A 365 14.92 6.38 -32.12
CA THR A 365 15.77 5.26 -32.59
C THR A 365 15.87 4.13 -31.58
N LEU A 366 15.17 4.23 -30.44
CA LEU A 366 15.12 3.18 -29.43
C LEU A 366 14.51 1.91 -30.05
N GLN A 367 15.20 0.78 -29.88
CA GLN A 367 14.73 -0.51 -30.36
C GLN A 367 14.01 -1.27 -29.24
N TYR A 368 13.13 -2.19 -29.62
CA TYR A 368 12.38 -2.99 -28.64
C TYR A 368 13.28 -3.81 -27.71
N ILE A 369 14.40 -4.34 -28.22
CA ILE A 369 15.41 -5.06 -27.43
C ILE A 369 16.05 -4.15 -26.36
N ASP A 370 16.13 -2.84 -26.60
CA ASP A 370 16.71 -1.89 -25.64
C ASP A 370 15.84 -1.76 -24.38
N LEU A 371 14.58 -2.20 -24.40
CA LEU A 371 13.67 -2.17 -23.24
C LEU A 371 13.86 -3.33 -22.26
N GLU A 372 14.59 -4.38 -22.66
CA GLU A 372 14.77 -5.59 -21.85
C GLU A 372 15.31 -5.33 -20.44
N PRO A 373 16.27 -4.41 -20.22
CA PRO A 373 16.74 -4.07 -18.88
C PRO A 373 15.71 -3.31 -18.02
N TYR A 374 14.68 -2.73 -18.63
CA TYR A 374 13.77 -1.75 -18.00
C TYR A 374 12.33 -2.26 -17.92
N GLN A 375 12.16 -3.59 -17.87
CA GLN A 375 10.85 -4.21 -17.95
C GLN A 375 9.87 -3.72 -16.87
N VAL A 376 10.33 -3.40 -15.67
CA VAL A 376 9.44 -3.09 -14.52
C VAL A 376 9.20 -1.59 -14.35
N THR A 377 9.80 -0.75 -15.20
CA THR A 377 9.80 0.71 -15.03
C THR A 377 8.48 1.36 -15.41
N ASN A 378 8.02 2.30 -14.58
CA ASN A 378 6.92 3.20 -14.94
C ASN A 378 7.40 4.43 -15.74
N TRP A 379 7.45 4.28 -17.07
CA TRP A 379 7.92 5.32 -17.99
C TRP A 379 7.17 6.67 -17.89
N LYS A 380 5.93 6.70 -17.37
CA LYS A 380 5.20 7.95 -17.17
C LYS A 380 5.77 8.81 -16.04
N LEU A 381 6.31 8.18 -15.00
CA LEU A 381 6.93 8.90 -13.88
C LEU A 381 8.34 9.38 -14.23
N GLU A 382 8.98 8.75 -15.21
CA GLU A 382 10.35 9.05 -15.66
C GLU A 382 10.44 10.29 -16.56
N VAL A 383 9.32 10.74 -17.15
CA VAL A 383 9.32 11.78 -18.20
C VAL A 383 9.93 13.09 -17.72
N ASP A 384 9.52 13.54 -16.54
CA ASP A 384 9.97 14.82 -16.00
C ASP A 384 11.44 14.77 -15.55
N ILE A 385 11.97 13.58 -15.25
CA ILE A 385 13.37 13.37 -14.87
C ILE A 385 14.27 13.23 -16.11
N LEU A 386 13.79 12.55 -17.16
CA LEU A 386 14.53 12.41 -18.43
C LEU A 386 14.61 13.72 -19.20
N PHE A 387 13.59 14.59 -19.08
CA PHE A 387 13.43 15.80 -19.89
C PHE A 387 13.04 17.04 -19.07
N PRO A 388 13.83 17.43 -18.05
CA PRO A 388 13.48 18.52 -17.14
C PRO A 388 13.36 19.87 -17.86
N GLU A 389 14.23 20.15 -18.83
CA GLU A 389 14.35 21.45 -19.51
C GLU A 389 13.56 21.57 -20.82
N THR A 390 12.80 20.54 -21.21
CA THR A 390 12.14 20.53 -22.53
C THR A 390 10.91 21.44 -22.55
N LYS A 391 10.79 22.34 -23.54
CA LYS A 391 9.64 23.24 -23.68
C LYS A 391 8.34 22.43 -23.85
N HIS A 392 7.22 22.93 -23.34
CA HIS A 392 5.93 22.23 -23.36
C HIS A 392 5.54 21.62 -24.72
N GLN A 393 5.84 22.30 -25.82
CA GLN A 393 5.48 21.85 -27.17
C GLN A 393 6.31 20.65 -27.68
N GLU A 394 7.57 20.53 -27.28
CA GLU A 394 8.40 19.35 -27.56
C GLU A 394 8.06 18.18 -26.63
N LYS A 395 7.61 18.48 -25.40
CA LYS A 395 7.12 17.47 -24.43
C LYS A 395 5.95 16.66 -25.00
N ASP A 396 5.02 17.26 -25.74
CA ASP A 396 3.86 16.52 -26.28
C ASP A 396 4.25 15.46 -27.33
N THR A 397 5.22 15.77 -28.20
CA THR A 397 5.70 14.81 -29.22
C THR A 397 6.49 13.67 -28.59
N ILE A 398 7.28 13.97 -27.56
CA ILE A 398 8.03 12.97 -26.79
C ILE A 398 7.07 12.12 -25.94
N LYS A 399 6.03 12.72 -25.36
CA LYS A 399 5.02 12.04 -24.55
C LYS A 399 4.25 10.98 -25.33
N SER A 400 3.90 11.26 -26.59
CA SER A 400 3.29 10.25 -27.46
C SER A 400 4.22 9.06 -27.69
N TYR A 401 5.52 9.29 -27.91
CA TYR A 401 6.48 8.20 -28.11
C TYR A 401 6.79 7.45 -26.81
N LEU A 402 6.79 8.13 -25.67
CA LEU A 402 6.91 7.51 -24.35
C LEU A 402 5.70 6.61 -24.03
N GLN A 403 4.51 6.99 -24.47
CA GLN A 403 3.35 6.11 -24.37
C GLN A 403 3.53 4.84 -25.21
N ASP A 404 4.17 4.93 -26.37
CA ASP A 404 4.54 3.77 -27.16
C ASP A 404 5.61 2.91 -26.46
N ILE A 405 6.60 3.53 -25.82
CA ILE A 405 7.62 2.83 -25.02
C ILE A 405 6.97 2.08 -23.84
N GLU A 406 6.02 2.72 -23.16
CA GLU A 406 5.31 2.11 -22.03
C GLU A 406 4.49 0.90 -22.50
N ASN A 407 3.71 1.05 -23.58
CA ASN A 407 2.94 -0.04 -24.16
C ASN A 407 3.85 -1.18 -24.66
N ALA A 408 4.98 -0.86 -25.29
CA ALA A 408 5.97 -1.84 -25.71
C ALA A 408 6.61 -2.56 -24.50
N SER A 409 6.86 -1.85 -23.40
CA SER A 409 7.36 -2.46 -22.16
C SER A 409 6.34 -3.45 -21.59
N TYR A 410 5.05 -3.09 -21.57
CA TYR A 410 3.98 -4.02 -21.20
C TYR A 410 3.86 -5.21 -22.16
N PHE A 411 4.07 -4.99 -23.46
CA PHE A 411 4.15 -6.09 -24.43
C PHE A 411 5.25 -7.07 -24.03
N LEU A 412 6.44 -6.57 -23.65
CA LEU A 412 7.57 -7.40 -23.25
C LEU A 412 7.27 -8.22 -21.99
N GLN A 413 6.65 -7.62 -20.98
CA GLN A 413 6.22 -8.32 -19.76
C GLN A 413 5.18 -9.42 -20.05
N THR A 414 4.25 -9.16 -20.99
CA THR A 414 3.13 -10.06 -21.29
C THR A 414 3.43 -11.04 -22.43
N ARG A 415 4.59 -10.93 -23.08
CA ARG A 415 4.97 -11.71 -24.26
C ARG A 415 4.88 -13.22 -24.02
N ASP A 416 5.41 -13.69 -22.88
CA ASP A 416 5.39 -15.12 -22.56
C ASP A 416 3.97 -15.63 -22.30
N HIS A 417 3.12 -14.81 -21.69
CA HIS A 417 1.70 -15.10 -21.48
C HIS A 417 0.95 -15.19 -22.82
N LEU A 418 1.21 -14.26 -23.75
CA LEU A 418 0.63 -14.28 -25.10
C LEU A 418 1.09 -15.51 -25.89
N ARG A 419 2.35 -15.92 -25.74
CA ARG A 419 2.89 -17.14 -26.36
C ARG A 419 2.21 -18.39 -25.80
N LEU A 420 2.02 -18.47 -24.48
CA LEU A 420 1.28 -19.55 -23.84
C LEU A 420 -0.18 -19.60 -24.31
N LEU A 421 -0.84 -18.44 -24.42
CA LEU A 421 -2.21 -18.35 -24.93
C LEU A 421 -2.31 -18.85 -26.37
N LYS A 422 -1.38 -18.44 -27.24
CA LYS A 422 -1.31 -18.90 -28.63
C LYS A 422 -1.17 -20.43 -28.67
N ASN A 423 -0.23 -20.98 -27.92
CA ASN A 423 0.01 -22.42 -27.87
C ASN A 423 -1.19 -23.21 -27.35
N ALA A 424 -1.79 -22.78 -26.24
CA ALA A 424 -2.99 -23.39 -25.67
C ALA A 424 -4.17 -23.36 -26.65
N THR A 425 -4.35 -22.23 -27.34
CA THR A 425 -5.37 -22.07 -28.40
C THR A 425 -5.14 -23.07 -29.52
N MET A 426 -3.89 -23.21 -29.99
CA MET A 426 -3.54 -24.14 -31.07
C MET A 426 -3.79 -25.60 -30.68
N ILE A 427 -3.41 -25.99 -29.46
CA ILE A 427 -3.67 -27.34 -28.90
C ILE A 427 -5.17 -27.62 -28.89
N ILE A 428 -5.95 -26.72 -28.30
CA ILE A 428 -7.39 -26.88 -28.17
C ILE A 428 -8.07 -26.89 -29.54
N GLN A 429 -7.65 -26.03 -30.47
CA GLN A 429 -8.15 -25.98 -31.84
C GLN A 429 -7.89 -27.28 -32.62
N ASN A 430 -6.73 -27.92 -32.42
CA ASN A 430 -6.40 -29.20 -33.05
C ASN A 430 -7.26 -30.36 -32.55
N ILE A 431 -7.66 -30.30 -31.27
CA ILE A 431 -8.50 -31.30 -30.60
C ILE A 431 -9.99 -31.08 -30.89
N HIS A 432 -10.40 -29.84 -31.09
CA HIS A 432 -11.79 -29.44 -31.24
C HIS A 432 -12.46 -30.10 -32.46
N LYS A 433 -13.68 -30.62 -32.30
CA LYS A 433 -14.41 -31.35 -33.36
C LYS A 433 -14.65 -30.51 -34.61
N ASN A 434 -14.85 -29.20 -34.43
CA ASN A 434 -14.96 -28.24 -35.52
C ASN A 434 -13.61 -27.56 -35.70
N LYS A 435 -12.88 -27.92 -36.77
CA LYS A 435 -11.61 -27.26 -37.11
C LYS A 435 -11.89 -25.80 -37.48
N ILE A 436 -11.37 -24.88 -36.67
CA ILE A 436 -11.41 -23.45 -36.94
C ILE A 436 -10.42 -23.19 -38.09
N LEU A 437 -10.88 -22.62 -39.20
CA LEU A 437 -10.10 -22.49 -40.45
C LEU A 437 -9.46 -21.11 -40.63
N LYS A 438 -9.84 -20.10 -39.86
CA LYS A 438 -9.28 -18.74 -39.95
C LYS A 438 -8.28 -18.50 -38.83
N ASP A 439 -7.00 -18.55 -39.18
CA ASP A 439 -5.97 -17.89 -38.39
C ASP A 439 -6.13 -16.38 -38.56
N ASN A 440 -6.36 -15.68 -37.46
CA ASN A 440 -6.41 -14.23 -37.46
C ASN A 440 -4.98 -13.66 -37.53
N GLU A 441 -4.82 -12.56 -38.29
CA GLU A 441 -3.55 -11.81 -38.43
C GLU A 441 -2.91 -11.42 -37.08
N VAL A 442 -3.71 -11.42 -36.01
CA VAL A 442 -3.32 -11.09 -34.63
C VAL A 442 -2.11 -11.90 -34.13
N TRP A 443 -1.92 -13.12 -34.63
CA TRP A 443 -0.89 -14.04 -34.13
C TRP A 443 0.46 -14.02 -34.87
N GLN A 444 0.60 -13.26 -35.96
CA GLN A 444 1.68 -13.48 -36.94
C GLN A 444 3.02 -12.73 -36.70
N HIS A 445 3.11 -11.77 -35.77
CA HIS A 445 4.24 -10.81 -35.76
C HIS A 445 4.98 -10.69 -34.40
N PHE A 446 5.20 -11.79 -33.68
CA PHE A 446 5.82 -11.73 -32.34
C PHE A 446 7.34 -11.49 -32.33
N ASP A 447 8.05 -11.69 -33.44
CA ASP A 447 9.50 -11.93 -33.37
C ASP A 447 10.41 -10.74 -33.72
N LYS A 448 9.91 -9.65 -34.34
CA LYS A 448 10.68 -8.42 -34.57
C LYS A 448 9.73 -7.22 -34.67
N ALA A 449 9.74 -6.37 -33.66
CA ALA A 449 8.93 -5.16 -33.64
C ALA A 449 9.82 -3.95 -33.30
N SER A 450 9.63 -2.85 -34.02
CA SER A 450 9.95 -1.51 -33.53
C SER A 450 9.12 -1.19 -32.27
N ILE A 451 9.50 -0.17 -31.52
CA ILE A 451 8.72 0.28 -30.34
C ILE A 451 7.26 0.56 -30.70
N LYS A 452 7.03 1.21 -31.84
CA LYS A 452 5.69 1.55 -32.31
C LYS A 452 4.88 0.29 -32.67
N GLU A 453 5.48 -0.64 -33.39
CA GLU A 453 4.81 -1.92 -33.71
C GLU A 453 4.49 -2.69 -32.43
N ALA A 454 5.42 -2.78 -31.47
CA ALA A 454 5.20 -3.45 -30.20
C ALA A 454 4.06 -2.78 -29.38
N SER A 455 4.00 -1.45 -29.38
CA SER A 455 2.92 -0.67 -28.78
C SER A 455 1.57 -1.00 -29.42
N GLU A 456 1.48 -0.96 -30.75
CA GLU A 456 0.26 -1.27 -31.49
C GLU A 456 -0.18 -2.72 -31.26
N TRP A 457 0.77 -3.67 -31.20
CA TRP A 457 0.49 -5.06 -30.90
C TRP A 457 -0.04 -5.26 -29.49
N TYR A 458 0.55 -4.61 -28.49
CA TYR A 458 0.04 -4.64 -27.12
C TYR A 458 -1.37 -4.08 -27.02
N LEU A 459 -1.64 -2.92 -27.63
CA LEU A 459 -2.98 -2.31 -27.61
C LEU A 459 -4.02 -3.21 -28.28
N LYS A 460 -3.68 -3.83 -29.42
CA LYS A 460 -4.54 -4.83 -30.07
C LYS A 460 -4.78 -6.02 -29.12
N CYS A 461 -3.73 -6.64 -28.59
CA CYS A 461 -3.85 -7.80 -27.71
C CYS A 461 -4.67 -7.48 -26.45
N ARG A 462 -4.41 -6.34 -25.80
CA ARG A 462 -5.15 -5.88 -24.62
C ARG A 462 -6.62 -5.60 -24.94
N HIS A 463 -6.91 -4.98 -26.08
CA HIS A 463 -8.29 -4.73 -26.51
C HIS A 463 -9.05 -6.05 -26.74
N TYR A 464 -8.40 -7.05 -27.33
CA TYR A 464 -9.04 -8.33 -27.61
C TYR A 464 -9.12 -9.26 -26.39
N PHE A 465 -8.05 -9.37 -25.59
CA PHE A 465 -7.93 -10.41 -24.58
C PHE A 465 -8.01 -9.89 -23.14
N GLY A 466 -7.99 -8.57 -22.94
CA GLY A 466 -7.90 -7.98 -21.61
C GLY A 466 -6.51 -8.17 -20.97
N ASP A 467 -6.48 -8.12 -19.64
CA ASP A 467 -5.27 -8.45 -18.87
C ASP A 467 -5.16 -9.97 -18.68
N ILE A 468 -4.05 -10.53 -19.14
CA ILE A 468 -3.77 -11.97 -19.12
C ILE A 468 -2.71 -12.35 -18.09
N SER A 469 -2.21 -11.40 -17.31
CA SER A 469 -1.07 -11.59 -16.40
C SER A 469 -1.35 -12.63 -15.31
N ASN A 470 -2.63 -12.79 -14.90
CA ASN A 470 -3.04 -13.78 -13.89
C ASN A 470 -3.46 -15.14 -14.49
N LYS A 471 -3.33 -15.34 -15.81
CA LYS A 471 -3.82 -16.54 -16.51
C LYS A 471 -2.74 -17.58 -16.78
N ARG A 472 -1.49 -17.28 -16.39
CA ARG A 472 -0.31 -18.10 -16.67
C ARG A 472 -0.48 -19.57 -16.32
N ASP A 473 -0.90 -19.86 -15.09
CA ASP A 473 -0.97 -21.23 -14.55
C ASP A 473 -1.89 -22.13 -15.38
N VAL A 474 -3.07 -21.63 -15.77
CA VAL A 474 -4.03 -22.40 -16.56
C VAL A 474 -3.49 -22.66 -17.97
N LEU A 475 -2.87 -21.66 -18.59
CA LEU A 475 -2.30 -21.79 -19.92
C LEU A 475 -1.12 -22.77 -19.95
N GLU A 476 -0.23 -22.72 -18.94
CA GLU A 476 0.86 -23.68 -18.78
C GLU A 476 0.34 -25.11 -18.58
N LEU A 477 -0.71 -25.29 -17.77
CA LEU A 477 -1.32 -26.61 -17.56
C LEU A 477 -1.85 -27.21 -18.86
N ILE A 478 -2.52 -26.41 -19.70
CA ILE A 478 -3.01 -26.85 -21.01
C ILE A 478 -1.83 -27.22 -21.92
N CYS A 479 -0.82 -26.35 -22.01
CA CYS A 479 0.32 -26.55 -22.90
C CYS A 479 1.14 -27.79 -22.51
N ASN A 480 1.34 -28.03 -21.22
CA ASN A 480 2.19 -29.12 -20.73
C ASN A 480 1.47 -30.48 -20.70
N ASN A 481 0.15 -30.53 -20.89
CA ASN A 481 -0.65 -31.74 -20.76
C ASN A 481 -1.52 -32.04 -22.00
N GLU A 482 -1.04 -31.66 -23.19
CA GLU A 482 -1.76 -31.82 -24.47
C GLU A 482 -2.47 -33.18 -24.61
N LYS A 483 -1.77 -34.30 -24.39
CA LYS A 483 -2.37 -35.65 -24.51
C LYS A 483 -3.54 -35.88 -23.55
N LYS A 484 -3.43 -35.43 -22.30
CA LYS A 484 -4.52 -35.58 -21.31
C LYS A 484 -5.68 -34.65 -21.61
N ILE A 485 -5.40 -33.44 -22.11
CA ILE A 485 -6.45 -32.53 -22.60
C ILE A 485 -7.18 -33.16 -23.79
N GLN A 486 -6.45 -33.81 -24.70
CA GLN A 486 -7.01 -34.56 -25.83
C GLN A 486 -7.88 -35.73 -25.35
N ASP A 487 -7.44 -36.49 -24.35
CA ASP A 487 -8.23 -37.56 -23.76
C ASP A 487 -9.53 -37.01 -23.16
N LEU A 488 -9.48 -35.93 -22.38
CA LEU A 488 -10.68 -35.29 -21.80
C LEU A 488 -11.70 -34.85 -22.86
N ALA A 489 -11.23 -34.47 -24.05
CA ALA A 489 -12.08 -33.95 -25.12
C ALA A 489 -12.59 -35.04 -26.09
N THR A 490 -11.88 -36.18 -26.21
CA THR A 490 -12.17 -37.19 -27.25
C THR A 490 -12.51 -38.57 -26.72
N ASN A 491 -12.07 -38.95 -25.52
CA ASN A 491 -12.34 -40.26 -24.96
C ASN A 491 -13.83 -40.38 -24.57
N GLU A 492 -14.46 -41.51 -24.91
CA GLU A 492 -15.88 -41.76 -24.63
C GLU A 492 -16.21 -41.67 -23.14
N ILE A 493 -15.27 -42.06 -22.26
CA ILE A 493 -15.41 -41.99 -20.80
C ILE A 493 -15.72 -40.57 -20.34
N PHE A 494 -15.13 -39.55 -20.97
CA PHE A 494 -15.34 -38.14 -20.57
C PHE A 494 -16.44 -37.47 -21.40
N THR A 495 -16.58 -37.87 -22.66
CA THR A 495 -17.49 -37.20 -23.61
C THR A 495 -18.93 -37.70 -23.52
N VAL A 496 -19.14 -39.01 -23.34
CA VAL A 496 -20.47 -39.62 -23.23
C VAL A 496 -20.98 -39.50 -21.79
N GLN A 497 -22.11 -38.82 -21.59
CA GLN A 497 -22.61 -38.50 -20.26
C GLN A 497 -22.84 -39.74 -19.38
N SER A 498 -23.43 -40.82 -19.93
CA SER A 498 -23.68 -42.05 -19.19
C SER A 498 -22.38 -42.75 -18.75
N GLN A 499 -21.37 -42.82 -19.62
CA GLN A 499 -20.07 -43.40 -19.27
C GLN A 499 -19.31 -42.54 -18.26
N PHE A 500 -19.43 -41.21 -18.35
CA PHE A 500 -18.81 -40.28 -17.42
C PHE A 500 -19.39 -40.44 -16.01
N GLU A 501 -20.72 -40.44 -15.89
CA GLU A 501 -21.38 -40.64 -14.59
C GLU A 501 -21.07 -42.01 -13.99
N PHE A 502 -21.04 -43.07 -14.81
CA PHE A 502 -20.61 -44.40 -14.37
C PHE A 502 -19.16 -44.39 -13.86
N THR A 503 -18.24 -43.73 -14.57
CA THR A 503 -16.83 -43.63 -14.18
C THR A 503 -16.67 -42.84 -12.88
N ILE A 504 -17.40 -41.74 -12.73
CA ILE A 504 -17.42 -40.95 -11.50
C ILE A 504 -17.90 -41.79 -10.31
N GLN A 505 -18.98 -42.56 -10.47
CA GLN A 505 -19.47 -43.47 -9.42
C GLN A 505 -18.41 -44.51 -9.05
N ARG A 506 -17.73 -45.12 -10.03
CA ARG A 506 -16.66 -46.10 -9.79
C ARG A 506 -15.44 -45.49 -9.09
N MET A 507 -15.11 -44.24 -9.39
CA MET A 507 -14.04 -43.52 -8.69
C MET A 507 -14.41 -43.26 -7.24
N ASP A 508 -15.68 -42.93 -6.96
CA ASP A 508 -16.19 -42.69 -5.60
C ASP A 508 -16.22 -43.98 -4.77
N ASP A 509 -16.62 -45.09 -5.39
CA ASP A 509 -16.64 -46.42 -4.77
C ASP A 509 -15.25 -47.09 -4.70
N SER A 510 -14.23 -46.50 -5.31
CA SER A 510 -12.87 -47.07 -5.37
C SER A 510 -12.22 -47.07 -3.99
N GLN A 511 -11.43 -48.10 -3.68
CA GLN A 511 -10.56 -48.10 -2.48
C GLN A 511 -9.38 -47.14 -2.59
N ASN A 512 -9.09 -46.62 -3.79
CA ASN A 512 -8.03 -45.66 -4.00
C ASN A 512 -8.50 -44.24 -3.63
N GLU A 513 -8.05 -43.78 -2.46
CA GLU A 513 -8.36 -42.44 -1.94
C GLU A 513 -8.05 -41.31 -2.94
N LYS A 514 -7.01 -41.47 -3.78
CA LYS A 514 -6.69 -40.46 -4.80
C LYS A 514 -7.79 -40.33 -5.86
N PHE A 515 -8.48 -41.40 -6.22
CA PHE A 515 -9.60 -41.32 -7.16
C PHE A 515 -10.82 -40.64 -6.53
N ARG A 516 -11.15 -40.99 -5.27
CA ARG A 516 -12.24 -40.36 -4.52
C ARG A 516 -12.06 -38.85 -4.40
N GLN A 517 -10.87 -38.39 -4.04
CA GLN A 517 -10.56 -36.95 -3.92
C GLN A 517 -10.67 -36.18 -5.24
N LEU A 518 -10.63 -36.88 -6.39
CA LEU A 518 -10.68 -36.27 -7.72
C LEU A 518 -12.10 -36.25 -8.31
N VAL A 519 -13.08 -36.93 -7.70
CA VAL A 519 -14.47 -37.01 -8.20
C VAL A 519 -15.07 -35.61 -8.40
N SER A 520 -15.06 -34.78 -7.36
CA SER A 520 -15.63 -33.43 -7.42
C SER A 520 -14.86 -32.51 -8.38
N PRO A 521 -13.52 -32.39 -8.30
CA PRO A 521 -12.74 -31.62 -9.27
C PRO A 521 -12.96 -32.04 -10.72
N LEU A 522 -12.98 -33.35 -11.01
CA LEU A 522 -13.12 -33.87 -12.37
C LEU A 522 -14.51 -33.57 -12.94
N ARG A 523 -15.57 -33.71 -12.14
CA ARG A 523 -16.94 -33.36 -12.55
C ARG A 523 -17.03 -31.88 -12.95
N GLU A 524 -16.47 -31.00 -12.14
CA GLU A 524 -16.48 -29.55 -12.38
C GLU A 524 -15.63 -29.16 -13.61
N ILE A 525 -14.43 -29.71 -13.75
CA ILE A 525 -13.56 -29.45 -14.90
C ILE A 525 -14.21 -29.94 -16.20
N ASN A 526 -14.76 -31.17 -16.22
CA ASN A 526 -15.38 -31.72 -17.41
C ASN A 526 -16.60 -30.89 -17.84
N GLN A 527 -17.48 -30.53 -16.89
CA GLN A 527 -18.65 -29.68 -17.16
C GLN A 527 -18.26 -28.30 -17.68
N THR A 528 -17.26 -27.66 -17.05
CA THR A 528 -16.81 -26.32 -17.43
C THR A 528 -16.18 -26.32 -18.83
N MET A 529 -15.28 -27.27 -19.10
CA MET A 529 -14.62 -27.40 -20.40
C MET A 529 -15.63 -27.73 -21.52
N LYS A 530 -16.62 -28.60 -21.27
CA LYS A 530 -17.72 -28.86 -22.23
C LYS A 530 -18.51 -27.60 -22.53
N LYS A 531 -18.99 -26.92 -21.48
CA LYS A 531 -19.83 -25.71 -21.59
C LYS A 531 -19.13 -24.59 -22.36
N ILE A 532 -17.83 -24.40 -22.16
CA ILE A 532 -17.11 -23.21 -22.63
C ILE A 532 -16.29 -23.48 -23.87
N ILE A 533 -15.81 -24.71 -24.05
CA ILE A 533 -14.92 -25.05 -25.16
C ILE A 533 -15.58 -26.11 -26.05
N TRP A 534 -15.86 -27.31 -25.54
CA TRP A 534 -16.13 -28.46 -26.42
C TRP A 534 -17.50 -28.45 -27.12
N ASP A 535 -18.52 -27.87 -26.48
CA ASP A 535 -19.88 -27.81 -27.02
C ASP A 535 -20.17 -26.49 -27.76
N ILE A 536 -19.18 -25.59 -27.84
CA ILE A 536 -19.29 -24.29 -28.52
C ILE A 536 -18.71 -24.39 -29.94
N LYS A 537 -19.31 -23.66 -30.88
CA LYS A 537 -18.72 -23.41 -32.19
C LYS A 537 -18.06 -22.04 -32.18
N PHE A 538 -16.78 -21.99 -32.55
CA PHE A 538 -16.02 -20.76 -32.66
C PHE A 538 -15.84 -20.38 -34.12
N GLU A 539 -16.04 -19.10 -34.44
CA GLU A 539 -15.87 -18.57 -35.79
C GLU A 539 -14.41 -18.20 -36.09
N SER A 540 -13.60 -17.98 -35.04
CA SER A 540 -12.17 -17.65 -35.17
C SER A 540 -11.33 -18.14 -33.99
N SER A 541 -10.01 -18.22 -34.20
CA SER A 541 -9.06 -18.60 -33.14
C SER A 541 -9.01 -17.58 -31.99
N CYS A 542 -9.34 -16.31 -32.24
CA CYS A 542 -9.43 -15.29 -31.18
C CYS A 542 -10.62 -15.51 -30.25
N GLU A 543 -11.77 -15.97 -30.76
CA GLU A 543 -12.92 -16.31 -29.90
C GLU A 543 -12.61 -17.51 -29.02
N LEU A 544 -11.93 -18.51 -29.58
CA LEU A 544 -11.45 -19.65 -28.81
C LEU A 544 -10.46 -19.20 -27.72
N ALA A 545 -9.48 -18.36 -28.06
CA ALA A 545 -8.53 -17.82 -27.09
C ALA A 545 -9.23 -17.06 -25.96
N LYS A 546 -10.26 -16.24 -26.27
CA LYS A 546 -11.10 -15.58 -25.25
C LYS A 546 -11.78 -16.62 -24.34
N ALA A 547 -12.41 -17.64 -24.91
CA ALA A 547 -13.06 -18.69 -24.14
C ALA A 547 -12.08 -19.42 -23.21
N ILE A 548 -10.86 -19.71 -23.68
CA ILE A 548 -9.79 -20.30 -22.86
C ILE A 548 -9.45 -19.41 -21.66
N LEU A 549 -9.31 -18.09 -21.87
CA LEU A 549 -9.03 -17.15 -20.78
C LEU A 549 -10.15 -17.13 -19.74
N THR A 550 -11.41 -17.23 -20.18
CA THR A 550 -12.57 -17.26 -19.27
C THR A 550 -12.63 -18.51 -18.40
N LEU A 551 -11.97 -19.62 -18.75
CA LEU A 551 -12.00 -20.86 -17.94
C LEU A 551 -11.61 -20.61 -16.47
N SER A 552 -10.60 -19.77 -16.27
CA SER A 552 -10.11 -19.38 -14.95
C SER A 552 -11.10 -18.57 -14.11
N GLU A 553 -12.14 -17.98 -14.72
CA GLU A 553 -13.10 -17.07 -14.08
C GLU A 553 -14.36 -17.79 -13.61
N GLN A 554 -14.56 -19.04 -14.04
CA GLN A 554 -15.82 -19.76 -13.86
C GLN A 554 -15.90 -20.48 -12.53
N SER A 555 -14.76 -20.71 -11.90
CA SER A 555 -14.70 -21.30 -10.57
C SER A 555 -13.49 -20.80 -9.81
N ASN A 556 -13.69 -20.56 -8.51
CA ASN A 556 -12.57 -20.34 -7.62
C ASN A 556 -11.63 -21.55 -7.69
N ASN A 557 -10.36 -21.29 -7.97
CA ASN A 557 -9.31 -22.30 -8.07
C ASN A 557 -9.43 -23.27 -9.26
N PHE A 558 -10.00 -22.85 -10.40
CA PHE A 558 -10.06 -23.68 -11.62
C PHE A 558 -8.69 -24.29 -11.97
N GLY A 559 -7.62 -23.48 -11.97
CA GLY A 559 -6.26 -23.96 -12.26
C GLY A 559 -5.79 -25.07 -11.31
N ILE A 560 -6.07 -24.96 -10.00
CA ILE A 560 -5.72 -25.98 -9.01
C ILE A 560 -6.51 -27.28 -9.26
N LYS A 561 -7.82 -27.17 -9.56
CA LYS A 561 -8.66 -28.33 -9.87
C LYS A 561 -8.22 -29.01 -11.16
N LEU A 562 -7.89 -28.22 -12.19
CA LEU A 562 -7.36 -28.72 -13.46
C LEU A 562 -6.03 -29.43 -13.24
N ALA A 563 -5.09 -28.84 -12.49
CA ALA A 563 -3.81 -29.46 -12.15
C ALA A 563 -3.99 -30.81 -11.45
N LYS A 564 -4.91 -30.90 -10.47
CA LYS A 564 -5.23 -32.16 -9.78
C LYS A 564 -5.76 -33.22 -10.75
N CYS A 565 -6.67 -32.85 -11.66
CA CYS A 565 -7.21 -33.78 -12.66
C CYS A 565 -6.14 -34.24 -13.65
N LEU A 566 -5.32 -33.31 -14.17
CA LEU A 566 -4.23 -33.62 -15.08
C LEU A 566 -3.08 -34.39 -14.40
N GLY A 567 -2.94 -34.31 -13.07
CA GLY A 567 -2.03 -35.14 -12.29
C GLY A 567 -2.47 -36.59 -12.11
N MET A 568 -3.73 -36.92 -12.45
CA MET A 568 -4.27 -38.27 -12.33
C MET A 568 -3.61 -39.25 -13.31
N ASP A 569 -3.49 -40.52 -12.90
CA ASP A 569 -3.17 -41.62 -13.81
C ASP A 569 -4.40 -42.01 -14.64
N PHE A 570 -4.51 -41.44 -15.84
CA PHE A 570 -5.58 -41.75 -16.79
C PHE A 570 -5.57 -43.22 -17.22
N LYS A 571 -4.39 -43.85 -17.30
CA LYS A 571 -4.30 -45.26 -17.68
C LYS A 571 -4.90 -46.14 -16.60
N GLY A 572 -4.55 -45.88 -15.34
CA GLY A 572 -5.17 -46.54 -14.18
C GLY A 572 -6.68 -46.31 -14.10
N LEU A 573 -7.15 -45.10 -14.41
CA LEU A 573 -8.59 -44.81 -14.49
C LEU A 573 -9.28 -45.63 -15.59
N PHE A 574 -8.72 -45.65 -16.80
CA PHE A 574 -9.29 -46.42 -17.91
C PHE A 574 -9.29 -47.92 -17.62
N GLN A 575 -8.28 -48.42 -16.91
CA GLN A 575 -8.22 -49.79 -16.44
C GLN A 575 -9.29 -50.07 -15.37
N LEU A 576 -9.50 -49.18 -14.40
CA LEU A 576 -10.56 -49.30 -13.39
C LEU A 576 -11.95 -49.44 -14.04
N VAL A 577 -12.22 -48.64 -15.08
CA VAL A 577 -13.49 -48.71 -15.82
C VAL A 577 -13.62 -50.03 -16.58
N LYS A 578 -12.56 -50.50 -17.24
CA LYS A 578 -12.55 -51.78 -18.01
C LYS A 578 -12.60 -53.02 -17.13
N GLU A 579 -11.85 -53.05 -16.03
CA GLU A 579 -11.82 -54.17 -15.07
C GLU A 579 -13.09 -54.23 -14.24
N GLY A 580 -13.74 -53.08 -14.00
CA GLY A 580 -15.00 -52.99 -13.28
C GLY A 580 -16.16 -53.76 -13.93
N ASP A 581 -16.13 -53.91 -15.26
CA ASP A 581 -17.05 -54.78 -16.00
C ASP A 581 -16.70 -56.25 -15.78
N GLN A 582 -15.42 -56.64 -15.89
CA GLN A 582 -14.98 -58.03 -15.64
C GLN A 582 -15.20 -58.50 -14.18
N LEU A 583 -14.94 -57.66 -13.19
CA LEU A 583 -15.15 -58.01 -11.77
C LEU A 583 -16.64 -58.19 -11.43
N SER A 584 -17.51 -57.43 -12.08
CA SER A 584 -18.97 -57.61 -11.94
C SER A 584 -19.45 -58.91 -12.59
N VAL A 585 -18.87 -59.29 -13.73
CA VAL A 585 -19.11 -60.58 -14.41
C VAL A 585 -18.56 -61.75 -13.58
N VAL A 586 -17.37 -61.64 -12.99
CA VAL A 586 -16.77 -62.68 -12.15
C VAL A 586 -17.54 -62.86 -10.84
N LYS A 587 -17.96 -61.77 -10.18
CA LYS A 587 -18.78 -61.84 -8.97
C LYS A 587 -20.18 -62.38 -9.26
N GLY A 588 -20.80 -61.96 -10.37
CA GLY A 588 -22.07 -62.50 -10.84
C GLY A 588 -21.97 -63.99 -11.16
N LEU A 589 -20.92 -64.43 -11.84
CA LEU A 589 -20.65 -65.83 -12.12
C LEU A 589 -20.57 -66.65 -10.83
N GLY A 590 -19.77 -66.21 -9.85
CA GLY A 590 -19.66 -66.90 -8.56
C GLY A 590 -20.96 -66.94 -7.76
N GLN A 591 -21.83 -65.93 -7.89
CA GLN A 591 -23.17 -65.95 -7.28
C GLN A 591 -24.08 -66.99 -7.94
N PHE A 592 -24.10 -67.06 -9.27
CA PHE A 592 -24.93 -68.02 -10.00
C PHE A 592 -24.40 -69.46 -9.93
N GLU A 593 -23.08 -69.66 -9.86
CA GLU A 593 -22.49 -70.98 -9.56
C GLU A 593 -22.91 -71.47 -8.16
N LYS A 594 -22.86 -70.59 -7.15
CA LYS A 594 -23.30 -70.92 -5.79
C LYS A 594 -24.80 -71.19 -5.72
N ALA A 595 -25.59 -70.39 -6.41
CA ALA A 595 -27.03 -70.60 -6.51
C ALA A 595 -27.36 -71.89 -7.28
N GLY A 596 -26.55 -72.31 -8.26
CA GLY A 596 -26.75 -73.56 -8.98
C GLY A 596 -26.53 -74.79 -8.09
N GLN A 597 -25.66 -74.66 -7.08
CA GLN A 597 -25.35 -75.73 -6.13
C GLN A 597 -26.30 -75.80 -4.93
N THR A 598 -26.77 -74.65 -4.45
CA THR A 598 -27.45 -74.53 -3.13
C THR A 598 -28.69 -73.64 -3.15
N GLY A 599 -29.07 -73.14 -4.32
CA GLY A 599 -30.17 -72.20 -4.46
C GLY A 599 -31.53 -72.86 -4.58
N GLU A 600 -32.53 -72.16 -4.07
CA GLU A 600 -33.93 -72.55 -4.11
C GLU A 600 -34.74 -71.47 -4.84
N TRP A 601 -35.52 -71.91 -5.83
CA TRP A 601 -36.50 -71.08 -6.52
C TRP A 601 -37.76 -70.97 -5.65
N VAL A 602 -38.02 -69.77 -5.15
CA VAL A 602 -39.16 -69.49 -4.27
C VAL A 602 -40.21 -68.74 -5.06
N PHE A 603 -41.38 -69.35 -5.13
CA PHE A 603 -42.57 -68.79 -5.74
C PHE A 603 -43.50 -68.28 -4.64
N SER A 604 -43.73 -66.97 -4.61
CA SER A 604 -44.69 -66.35 -3.69
C SER A 604 -46.07 -66.98 -3.85
N ASP A 605 -46.80 -67.18 -2.75
CA ASP A 605 -48.13 -67.75 -2.76
C ASP A 605 -49.21 -66.70 -3.11
N TYR A 606 -50.45 -67.17 -3.29
CA TYR A 606 -51.57 -66.31 -3.67
C TYR A 606 -51.84 -65.23 -2.61
N GLU A 607 -51.73 -65.55 -1.32
CA GLU A 607 -51.96 -64.60 -0.23
C GLU A 607 -50.86 -63.53 -0.16
N THR A 608 -49.61 -63.89 -0.44
CA THR A 608 -48.49 -62.94 -0.51
C THR A 608 -48.64 -62.00 -1.71
N MET A 609 -49.05 -62.52 -2.87
CA MET A 609 -49.20 -61.71 -4.10
C MET A 609 -50.49 -60.88 -4.13
N PHE A 610 -51.59 -61.36 -3.54
CA PHE A 610 -52.92 -60.75 -3.66
C PHE A 610 -53.64 -60.48 -2.32
N GLY A 611 -53.16 -61.02 -1.21
CA GLY A 611 -53.83 -60.96 0.10
C GLY A 611 -53.88 -59.57 0.74
N HIS A 612 -52.97 -58.66 0.38
CA HIS A 612 -53.04 -57.27 0.84
C HIS A 612 -54.20 -56.46 0.23
N GLN A 613 -54.90 -56.97 -0.80
CA GLN A 613 -56.08 -56.32 -1.38
C GLN A 613 -57.41 -56.79 -0.77
N LEU A 614 -57.43 -57.84 0.07
CA LEU A 614 -58.67 -58.40 0.61
C LEU A 614 -59.16 -57.72 1.91
N ASN A 615 -58.33 -56.91 2.58
CA ASN A 615 -58.69 -56.24 3.83
C ASN A 615 -59.26 -54.82 3.67
N SER A 616 -59.53 -54.37 2.44
CA SER A 616 -60.26 -53.12 2.20
C SER A 616 -61.41 -53.30 1.21
N ILE A 617 -62.61 -53.42 1.80
CA ILE A 617 -63.95 -53.19 1.24
C ILE A 617 -64.61 -54.38 0.51
N PRO A 618 -65.78 -54.87 0.98
CA PRO A 618 -66.57 -55.89 0.31
C PRO A 618 -67.46 -55.22 -0.74
N ASN A 619 -66.99 -55.10 -1.98
CA ASN A 619 -67.86 -54.97 -3.14
C ASN A 619 -67.15 -55.49 -4.39
N PHE A 620 -67.57 -56.67 -4.82
CA PHE A 620 -67.25 -57.27 -6.11
C PHE A 620 -67.76 -56.35 -7.24
N SER A 621 -66.86 -55.54 -7.80
CA SER A 621 -66.74 -55.23 -9.24
C SER A 621 -66.04 -53.89 -9.38
N THR A 622 -64.73 -53.90 -9.67
CA THR A 622 -64.06 -52.99 -10.63
C THR A 622 -62.54 -53.18 -10.53
N LYS A 623 -61.94 -53.58 -11.66
CA LYS A 623 -60.51 -53.52 -11.99
C LYS A 623 -59.54 -53.82 -10.83
N ILE A 624 -59.17 -55.10 -10.70
CA ILE A 624 -57.84 -55.47 -10.18
C ILE A 624 -56.84 -54.56 -10.91
N LYS A 625 -56.02 -53.86 -10.13
CA LYS A 625 -54.99 -52.95 -10.62
C LYS A 625 -54.22 -53.61 -11.76
N SER A 626 -54.07 -52.82 -12.82
CA SER A 626 -53.25 -53.05 -14.00
C SER A 626 -51.94 -53.79 -13.69
N LYS A 627 -51.76 -54.95 -14.33
CA LYS A 627 -50.51 -55.71 -14.49
C LYS A 627 -49.66 -55.78 -13.21
N VAL A 628 -49.87 -56.81 -12.40
CA VAL A 628 -48.75 -57.39 -11.66
C VAL A 628 -47.72 -57.77 -12.72
N ASP A 629 -46.49 -57.30 -12.60
CA ASP A 629 -45.45 -57.74 -13.53
C ASP A 629 -45.33 -59.26 -13.41
N LYS A 630 -45.34 -59.96 -14.56
CA LYS A 630 -45.65 -61.40 -14.65
C LYS A 630 -44.81 -62.31 -13.75
N TYR A 631 -43.76 -61.79 -13.13
CA TYR A 631 -42.75 -62.54 -12.37
C TYR A 631 -42.35 -61.90 -11.03
N GLU A 632 -43.09 -60.90 -10.52
CA GLU A 632 -42.72 -60.15 -9.31
C GLU A 632 -42.56 -61.03 -8.05
N GLY A 633 -43.27 -62.16 -7.98
CA GLY A 633 -43.19 -63.12 -6.88
C GLY A 633 -42.19 -64.27 -7.07
N LEU A 634 -41.40 -64.25 -8.15
CA LEU A 634 -40.33 -65.23 -8.40
C LEU A 634 -39.01 -64.72 -7.82
N THR A 635 -38.45 -65.46 -6.88
CA THR A 635 -37.15 -65.14 -6.25
C THR A 635 -36.23 -66.34 -6.23
N LEU A 636 -34.92 -66.10 -6.29
CA LEU A 636 -33.87 -67.11 -6.11
C LEU A 636 -33.17 -66.87 -4.78
N GLN A 637 -33.21 -67.85 -3.89
CA GLN A 637 -32.65 -67.76 -2.55
C GLN A 637 -31.47 -68.72 -2.38
N PHE A 638 -30.34 -68.25 -1.86
CA PHE A 638 -29.18 -69.08 -1.56
C PHE A 638 -28.35 -68.48 -0.41
N GLY A 639 -28.26 -69.22 0.70
CA GLY A 639 -27.68 -68.70 1.94
C GLY A 639 -28.48 -67.52 2.51
N ILE A 640 -27.82 -66.39 2.73
CA ILE A 640 -28.47 -65.13 3.17
C ILE A 640 -28.92 -64.23 2.00
N THR A 641 -28.63 -64.63 0.76
CA THR A 641 -28.89 -63.81 -0.43
C THR A 641 -30.24 -64.18 -1.03
N SER A 642 -31.06 -63.18 -1.35
CA SER A 642 -32.29 -63.33 -2.13
C SER A 642 -32.22 -62.39 -3.33
N LEU A 643 -32.43 -62.94 -4.53
CA LEU A 643 -32.48 -62.18 -5.78
C LEU A 643 -33.92 -62.20 -6.30
N ASN A 644 -34.47 -61.02 -6.60
CA ASN A 644 -35.76 -60.89 -7.26
C ASN A 644 -35.61 -60.97 -8.79
N TYR A 645 -36.73 -61.11 -9.50
CA TYR A 645 -36.79 -61.20 -10.96
C TYR A 645 -35.92 -60.16 -11.68
N ASP A 646 -36.07 -58.87 -11.37
CA ASP A 646 -35.31 -57.80 -12.02
C ASP A 646 -33.80 -57.91 -11.77
N SER A 647 -33.41 -58.32 -10.56
CA SER A 647 -32.00 -58.54 -10.22
C SER A 647 -31.42 -59.73 -10.98
N ILE A 648 -32.23 -60.77 -11.20
CA ILE A 648 -31.83 -61.97 -11.95
C ILE A 648 -31.66 -61.64 -13.43
N GLU A 649 -32.64 -61.00 -14.08
CA GLU A 649 -32.53 -60.61 -15.51
C GLU A 649 -31.33 -59.69 -15.74
N ASN A 650 -31.17 -58.64 -14.93
CA ASN A 650 -30.05 -57.71 -15.06
C ASN A 650 -28.69 -58.39 -14.88
N ALA A 651 -28.59 -59.37 -13.97
CA ALA A 651 -27.36 -60.13 -13.78
C ALA A 651 -27.10 -61.10 -14.94
N LEU A 652 -28.13 -61.79 -15.43
CA LEU A 652 -28.02 -62.72 -16.55
C LEU A 652 -27.66 -62.02 -17.86
N ASP A 653 -28.20 -60.85 -18.16
CA ASP A 653 -27.85 -60.09 -19.36
C ASP A 653 -26.38 -59.65 -19.36
N ARG A 654 -25.87 -59.24 -18.19
CA ARG A 654 -24.46 -58.91 -18.01
C ARG A 654 -23.56 -60.15 -18.19
N LEU A 655 -23.97 -61.29 -17.66
CA LEU A 655 -23.24 -62.56 -17.80
C LEU A 655 -23.25 -63.08 -19.25
N LYS A 656 -24.38 -62.97 -19.96
CA LYS A 656 -24.52 -63.37 -21.38
C LYS A 656 -23.53 -62.63 -22.30
N LEU A 657 -23.31 -61.35 -22.02
CA LEU A 657 -22.41 -60.48 -22.78
C LEU A 657 -20.94 -60.65 -22.36
N GLY A 658 -20.67 -60.95 -21.08
CA GLY A 658 -19.32 -60.94 -20.51
C GLY A 658 -18.60 -62.29 -20.38
N LEU A 659 -19.32 -63.42 -20.44
CA LEU A 659 -18.72 -64.76 -20.26
C LEU A 659 -18.18 -65.34 -21.57
N ASP A 660 -17.07 -66.06 -21.46
CA ASP A 660 -16.57 -66.94 -22.52
C ASP A 660 -17.41 -68.23 -22.62
N SER A 661 -17.12 -69.07 -23.62
CA SER A 661 -17.89 -70.31 -23.86
C SER A 661 -17.84 -71.29 -22.68
N GLU A 662 -16.79 -71.26 -21.87
CA GLU A 662 -16.63 -72.14 -20.72
C GLU A 662 -17.41 -71.62 -19.51
N GLY A 663 -17.34 -70.32 -19.22
CA GLY A 663 -18.14 -69.67 -18.18
C GLY A 663 -19.64 -69.79 -18.42
N LYS A 664 -20.09 -69.73 -19.69
CA LYS A 664 -21.49 -69.94 -20.05
C LYS A 664 -22.00 -71.34 -19.68
N LYS A 665 -21.19 -72.38 -19.89
CA LYS A 665 -21.57 -73.77 -19.51
C LYS A 665 -21.79 -73.92 -18.00
N LYS A 666 -21.01 -73.20 -17.18
CA LYS A 666 -21.08 -73.33 -15.72
C LYS A 666 -22.39 -72.82 -15.10
N ILE A 667 -23.09 -71.92 -15.79
CA ILE A 667 -24.36 -71.36 -15.35
C ILE A 667 -25.54 -71.78 -16.24
N GLU A 668 -25.29 -72.55 -17.29
CA GLU A 668 -26.30 -72.96 -18.27
C GLU A 668 -27.49 -73.66 -17.61
N GLU A 669 -27.21 -74.52 -16.62
CA GLU A 669 -28.24 -75.25 -15.88
C GLU A 669 -29.16 -74.33 -15.07
N ILE A 670 -28.60 -73.38 -14.32
CA ILE A 670 -29.41 -72.45 -13.53
C ILE A 670 -30.17 -71.45 -14.41
N VAL A 671 -29.62 -71.07 -15.57
CA VAL A 671 -30.34 -70.25 -16.56
C VAL A 671 -31.53 -71.03 -17.13
N LEU A 672 -31.35 -72.31 -17.45
CA LEU A 672 -32.43 -73.16 -17.92
C LEU A 672 -33.52 -73.34 -16.84
N GLN A 673 -33.12 -73.58 -15.59
CA GLN A 673 -34.06 -73.64 -14.47
C GLN A 673 -34.84 -72.35 -14.31
N TYR A 674 -34.19 -71.19 -14.48
CA TYR A 674 -34.85 -69.90 -14.42
C TYR A 674 -35.93 -69.74 -15.50
N GLU A 675 -35.64 -70.12 -16.75
CA GLU A 675 -36.64 -70.10 -17.84
C GLU A 675 -37.83 -71.02 -17.52
N ILE A 676 -37.57 -72.24 -17.02
CA ILE A 676 -38.62 -73.18 -16.59
C ILE A 676 -39.44 -72.58 -15.44
N CYS A 677 -38.79 -71.94 -14.46
CA CYS A 677 -39.48 -71.32 -13.33
C CYS A 677 -40.35 -70.14 -13.78
N LYS A 678 -39.94 -69.37 -14.79
CA LYS A 678 -40.78 -68.34 -15.41
C LYS A 678 -42.04 -68.96 -16.01
N GLU A 679 -41.92 -70.07 -16.75
CA GLU A 679 -43.08 -70.76 -17.32
C GLU A 679 -44.02 -71.31 -16.24
N ILE A 680 -43.50 -71.99 -15.23
CA ILE A 680 -44.27 -72.50 -14.10
C ILE A 680 -45.00 -71.36 -13.39
N TYR A 681 -44.31 -70.24 -13.15
CA TYR A 681 -44.90 -69.09 -12.49
C TYR A 681 -45.99 -68.45 -13.34
N ALA A 682 -45.79 -68.31 -14.65
CA ALA A 682 -46.80 -67.81 -15.57
C ALA A 682 -48.07 -68.70 -15.57
N ILE A 683 -47.91 -70.03 -15.50
CA ILE A 683 -49.04 -70.96 -15.37
C ILE A 683 -49.77 -70.77 -14.03
N ARG A 684 -49.04 -70.56 -12.93
CA ARG A 684 -49.64 -70.27 -11.61
C ARG A 684 -50.45 -68.98 -11.61
N ILE A 685 -49.91 -67.92 -12.22
CA ILE A 685 -50.64 -66.65 -12.39
C ILE A 685 -51.91 -66.88 -13.23
N ASP A 686 -51.84 -67.57 -14.37
CA ASP A 686 -53.01 -67.86 -15.21
C ASP A 686 -54.05 -68.72 -14.47
N TYR A 687 -53.62 -69.70 -13.67
CA TYR A 687 -54.51 -70.49 -12.81
C TYR A 687 -55.25 -69.61 -11.78
N TRP A 688 -54.54 -68.70 -11.12
CA TRP A 688 -55.13 -67.78 -10.14
C TRP A 688 -56.05 -66.74 -10.80
N GLU A 689 -55.67 -66.19 -11.96
CA GLU A 689 -56.51 -65.27 -12.75
C GLU A 689 -57.81 -65.93 -13.22
N ARG A 690 -57.79 -67.24 -13.47
CA ARG A 690 -58.99 -68.04 -13.81
C ARG A 690 -59.80 -68.49 -12.60
N GLY A 691 -59.46 -68.01 -11.40
CA GLY A 691 -60.23 -68.25 -10.17
C GLY A 691 -59.82 -69.49 -9.39
N GLY A 692 -58.72 -70.14 -9.75
CA GLY A 692 -58.12 -71.20 -8.94
C GLY A 692 -57.61 -70.64 -7.61
N ARG A 693 -58.01 -71.25 -6.49
CA ARG A 693 -57.48 -70.92 -5.16
C ARG A 693 -57.08 -72.23 -4.49
N ASP A 694 -55.81 -72.35 -4.11
CA ASP A 694 -55.36 -73.48 -3.31
C ASP A 694 -55.94 -73.34 -1.89
N LYS A 695 -57.09 -73.98 -1.66
CA LYS A 695 -57.47 -74.33 -0.29
C LYS A 695 -56.55 -75.46 0.14
N LYS A 696 -55.62 -75.17 1.06
CA LYS A 696 -55.16 -76.18 2.03
C LYS A 696 -56.39 -76.66 2.80
N GLU A 697 -57.09 -77.67 2.29
CA GLU A 697 -57.89 -78.53 3.17
C GLU A 697 -56.89 -79.27 4.05
N LYS A 698 -56.90 -78.90 5.33
CA LYS A 698 -56.37 -79.76 6.39
C LYS A 698 -57.05 -81.12 6.26
N LEU A 699 -56.30 -82.12 5.85
CA LEU A 699 -56.52 -83.49 6.29
C LEU A 699 -55.53 -83.70 7.43
N ASP A 700 -56.12 -83.59 8.64
CA ASP A 700 -55.61 -83.62 10.02
C ASP A 700 -54.66 -82.51 10.49
#